data_AF-A0A6M1SHX4-F1
#
_entry.id   AF-A0A6M1SHX4-F1
#
_cell.length_a   1.000
_cell.length_b   1.000
_cell.length_c   1.000
_cell.angle_alpha   90.00
_cell.angle_beta   90.00
_cell.angle_gamma   90.00
#
_symmetry.space_group_name_H-M   'P 1'
#
loop_
_entity.id
_entity.type
_entity.pdbx_description
1 polymer ?
#
loop_
_entity_poly.entity_id
_entity_poly.type
_entity_poly.pdbx_seq_one_letter_code
_entity_poly.pdbx_strand_id
1 'polypeptide(L)'
;MSEPSLKLMASHAPLAMLVVDPLADELVAANAAACQLLMLEEGDWRASPFSHRLSASLPLWVSFTDEVLTTGQAWSDDLVVLDGVRQPRRVEVFGERLPDTPRLLLTLIDRQKAEQRRARAELGRQHRQGDVGWQRVEQVFERIERQNQLILSAAGEGIYGLDAQGRTTFVNPAAERILGWSTEDMVGHDAHLMFHHAHADGSHFPVQQCPIHASFSDGQVHHVDDEVFWHKNGEAIPVEYTSTPIFEMGRLVGAVVLFRDIRERKRAEQQLRDALEEVESLKRRLELENEYLQEEIKAEVNHRNIVGNSPAVAKLIQQIAMVAPTGANVLISGESGTGKELIARAIHAGSGRSDRPLIRVNCAAIPRDLFESEFFGHVKGAFTGAMQDRPGRFELAHGGTLFLDEVGEIPLELQSKLLRVLQDQQFERVGDNRTREVDVRVIAATNRDLKEMIDAGHFREDLYFRLNVFPIDSVPLRKRIEDVPLLARHFLHRACLKFNKPGVRIPPAQLELLTLYPWPGNIRELENVIERQVIVTQDRRLCFDDLLPPEPSVPGQVMAERDKGAEPLAETPMTEQALQQRQRDNALKALAATQGKISGAGGAAELLGIKPTTLASRLQKWGIDPRQFKRRERKKPPTNGALD
;
A
#
# COMPACT_ATOMS: atom_id res chain seq x y z
N MET A 1 -14.02 -40.80 -101.51
CA MET A 1 -15.06 -41.66 -100.90
C MET A 1 -15.77 -42.39 -102.03
N SER A 2 -16.16 -43.65 -101.85
CA SER A 2 -17.00 -44.34 -102.84
C SER A 2 -18.36 -43.62 -102.93
N GLU A 3 -18.95 -43.55 -104.12
CA GLU A 3 -20.28 -42.97 -104.36
C GLU A 3 -21.37 -43.39 -103.35
N PRO A 4 -21.39 -44.63 -102.83
CA PRO A 4 -22.36 -45.07 -101.82
C PRO A 4 -22.22 -44.37 -100.46
N SER A 5 -21.00 -44.09 -99.99
CA SER A 5 -20.78 -43.49 -98.66
C SER A 5 -21.16 -42.01 -98.62
N LEU A 6 -20.95 -41.29 -99.73
CA LEU A 6 -21.40 -39.90 -99.88
C LEU A 6 -22.92 -39.82 -99.94
N LYS A 7 -23.58 -40.74 -100.65
CA LYS A 7 -25.05 -40.86 -100.65
C LYS A 7 -25.60 -41.12 -99.25
N LEU A 8 -24.96 -42.00 -98.47
CA LEU A 8 -25.39 -42.35 -97.11
C LEU A 8 -25.27 -41.17 -96.12
N MET A 9 -24.16 -40.40 -96.20
CA MET A 9 -23.99 -39.20 -95.36
C MET A 9 -24.98 -38.10 -95.73
N ALA A 10 -25.19 -37.86 -97.03
CA ALA A 10 -26.16 -36.87 -97.50
C ALA A 10 -27.60 -37.27 -97.11
N SER A 11 -27.97 -38.55 -97.22
CA SER A 11 -29.32 -39.04 -96.92
C SER A 11 -29.69 -38.99 -95.43
N HIS A 12 -28.71 -39.00 -94.53
CA HIS A 12 -28.92 -38.95 -93.07
C HIS A 12 -28.46 -37.65 -92.41
N ALA A 13 -28.02 -36.67 -93.19
CA ALA A 13 -27.68 -35.36 -92.66
C ALA A 13 -28.93 -34.69 -92.04
N PRO A 14 -28.82 -34.16 -90.80
CA PRO A 14 -29.96 -33.61 -90.08
C PRO A 14 -30.42 -32.23 -90.59
N LEU A 15 -29.64 -31.61 -91.49
CA LEU A 15 -29.94 -30.32 -92.10
C LEU A 15 -30.44 -30.52 -93.54
N ALA A 16 -31.38 -29.68 -93.96
CA ALA A 16 -31.88 -29.68 -95.33
C ALA A 16 -30.78 -29.16 -96.26
N MET A 17 -30.39 -29.96 -97.26
CA MET A 17 -29.38 -29.59 -98.25
C MET A 17 -29.93 -29.75 -99.67
N LEU A 18 -29.69 -28.76 -100.50
CA LEU A 18 -30.06 -28.69 -101.92
C LEU A 18 -28.82 -28.42 -102.75
N VAL A 19 -28.76 -29.01 -103.95
CA VAL A 19 -27.81 -28.60 -104.98
C VAL A 19 -28.60 -27.95 -106.10
N VAL A 20 -28.34 -26.68 -106.38
CA VAL A 20 -29.04 -25.92 -107.43
C VAL A 20 -28.07 -25.47 -108.51
N ASP A 21 -28.55 -25.40 -109.74
CA ASP A 21 -27.88 -24.73 -110.84
C ASP A 21 -28.63 -23.42 -111.11
N PRO A 22 -28.16 -22.27 -110.60
CA PRO A 22 -28.86 -21.00 -110.74
C PRO A 22 -28.86 -20.49 -112.19
N LEU A 23 -27.92 -20.93 -113.05
CA LEU A 23 -27.87 -20.52 -114.46
C LEU A 23 -28.84 -21.32 -115.33
N ALA A 24 -29.02 -22.61 -115.03
CA ALA A 24 -30.00 -23.46 -115.69
C ALA A 24 -31.41 -23.35 -115.07
N ASP A 25 -31.54 -22.66 -113.92
CA ASP A 25 -32.77 -22.59 -113.12
C ASP A 25 -33.27 -23.98 -112.68
N GLU A 26 -32.35 -24.85 -112.25
CA GLU A 26 -32.63 -26.25 -111.94
C GLU A 26 -32.28 -26.63 -110.49
N LEU A 27 -33.15 -27.43 -109.86
CA LEU A 27 -32.82 -28.16 -108.64
C LEU A 27 -32.19 -29.51 -108.99
N VAL A 28 -30.87 -29.60 -108.84
CA VAL A 28 -30.05 -30.76 -109.24
C VAL A 28 -30.20 -31.93 -108.28
N ALA A 29 -30.18 -31.67 -106.97
CA ALA A 29 -30.33 -32.69 -105.93
C ALA A 29 -30.91 -32.10 -104.63
N ALA A 30 -31.59 -32.94 -103.85
CA ALA A 30 -32.08 -32.61 -102.52
C ALA A 30 -31.88 -33.83 -101.60
N ASN A 31 -31.51 -33.61 -100.34
CA ASN A 31 -31.48 -34.69 -99.35
C ASN A 31 -32.84 -34.93 -98.68
N ALA A 32 -32.97 -35.99 -97.89
CA ALA A 32 -34.22 -36.35 -97.22
C ALA A 32 -34.77 -35.21 -96.34
N ALA A 33 -33.90 -34.51 -95.60
CA ALA A 33 -34.28 -33.37 -94.78
C ALA A 33 -34.80 -32.18 -95.62
N ALA A 34 -34.22 -31.93 -96.80
CA ALA A 34 -34.70 -30.92 -97.73
C ALA A 34 -36.03 -31.29 -98.38
N CYS A 35 -36.21 -32.57 -98.74
CA CYS A 35 -37.48 -33.07 -99.25
C CYS A 35 -38.59 -32.92 -98.20
N GLN A 36 -38.29 -33.15 -96.92
CA GLN A 36 -39.24 -32.92 -95.83
C GLN A 36 -39.52 -31.42 -95.61
N LEU A 37 -38.50 -30.57 -95.64
CA LEU A 37 -38.67 -29.12 -95.45
C LEU A 37 -39.50 -28.48 -96.56
N LEU A 38 -39.23 -28.86 -97.80
CA LEU A 38 -39.87 -28.32 -98.99
C LEU A 38 -41.10 -29.13 -99.45
N MET A 39 -41.46 -30.19 -98.73
CA MET A 39 -42.53 -31.14 -99.10
C MET A 39 -42.42 -31.62 -100.56
N LEU A 40 -41.25 -32.12 -100.95
CA LEU A 40 -40.99 -32.65 -102.28
C LEU A 40 -41.17 -34.17 -102.29
N GLU A 41 -41.85 -34.70 -103.31
CA GLU A 41 -41.87 -36.14 -103.61
C GLU A 41 -40.57 -36.54 -104.36
N GLU A 42 -40.03 -37.72 -104.08
CA GLU A 42 -38.77 -38.18 -104.68
C GLU A 42 -38.85 -38.23 -106.21
N GLY A 43 -38.05 -37.39 -106.87
CA GLY A 43 -37.94 -37.35 -108.33
C GLY A 43 -38.76 -36.26 -109.03
N ASP A 44 -39.66 -35.56 -108.33
CA ASP A 44 -40.60 -34.59 -108.94
C ASP A 44 -40.03 -33.15 -109.00
N TRP A 45 -38.85 -32.91 -108.44
CA TRP A 45 -38.20 -31.58 -108.44
C TRP A 45 -37.65 -31.13 -109.80
N ARG A 46 -37.54 -32.02 -110.78
CA ARG A 46 -37.10 -31.67 -112.15
C ARG A 46 -38.24 -31.19 -113.06
N ALA A 47 -39.49 -31.27 -112.61
CA ALA A 47 -40.66 -30.96 -113.44
C ALA A 47 -40.93 -29.46 -113.61
N SER A 48 -40.25 -28.59 -112.84
CA SER A 48 -40.44 -27.13 -112.90
C SER A 48 -39.16 -26.38 -112.53
N PRO A 49 -38.97 -25.15 -113.05
CA PRO A 49 -37.80 -24.36 -112.71
C PRO A 49 -37.70 -24.09 -111.20
N PHE A 50 -36.48 -24.01 -110.67
CA PHE A 50 -36.26 -23.78 -109.24
C PHE A 50 -36.82 -22.42 -108.80
N SER A 51 -36.74 -21.40 -109.64
CA SER A 51 -37.28 -20.05 -109.44
C SER A 51 -38.76 -20.01 -109.10
N HIS A 52 -39.56 -20.98 -109.59
CA HIS A 52 -40.98 -21.09 -109.23
C HIS A 52 -41.20 -21.33 -107.73
N ARG A 53 -40.20 -21.87 -107.03
CA ARG A 53 -40.24 -22.08 -105.58
C ARG A 53 -39.76 -20.87 -104.80
N LEU A 54 -39.28 -19.82 -105.46
CA LEU A 54 -38.74 -18.63 -104.80
C LEU A 54 -39.77 -17.49 -104.76
N SER A 55 -40.76 -17.50 -105.67
CA SER A 55 -41.89 -16.57 -105.68
C SER A 55 -41.44 -15.10 -105.57
N ALA A 56 -42.09 -14.30 -104.73
CA ALA A 56 -41.73 -12.90 -104.47
C ALA A 56 -40.30 -12.71 -103.89
N SER A 57 -39.66 -13.77 -103.38
CA SER A 57 -38.28 -13.73 -102.87
C SER A 57 -37.23 -13.92 -103.96
N LEU A 58 -37.62 -14.14 -105.23
CA LEU A 58 -36.69 -14.39 -106.34
C LEU A 58 -35.58 -13.33 -106.46
N PRO A 59 -35.83 -12.00 -106.37
CA PRO A 59 -34.75 -11.01 -106.47
C PRO A 59 -33.68 -11.17 -105.39
N LEU A 60 -34.08 -11.52 -104.16
CA LEU A 60 -33.16 -11.76 -103.05
C LEU A 60 -32.35 -13.03 -103.29
N TRP A 61 -32.98 -14.08 -103.82
CA TRP A 61 -32.29 -15.31 -104.19
C TRP A 61 -31.30 -15.12 -105.35
N VAL A 62 -31.62 -14.27 -106.32
CA VAL A 62 -30.68 -13.91 -107.41
C VAL A 62 -29.46 -13.20 -106.81
N SER A 63 -29.67 -12.20 -105.95
CA SER A 63 -28.56 -11.50 -105.27
C SER A 63 -27.72 -12.47 -104.43
N PHE A 64 -28.37 -13.34 -103.67
CA PHE A 64 -27.70 -14.32 -102.81
C PHE A 64 -26.90 -15.34 -103.63
N THR A 65 -27.47 -15.89 -104.70
CA THR A 65 -26.77 -16.88 -105.54
C THR A 65 -25.63 -16.25 -106.33
N ASP A 66 -25.76 -15.00 -106.78
CA ASP A 66 -24.67 -14.23 -107.41
C ASP A 66 -23.53 -13.96 -106.40
N GLU A 67 -23.87 -13.62 -105.15
CA GLU A 67 -22.90 -13.49 -104.07
C GLU A 67 -22.13 -14.80 -103.86
N VAL A 68 -22.82 -15.94 -103.69
CA VAL A 68 -22.17 -17.25 -103.52
C VAL A 68 -21.27 -17.59 -104.72
N LEU A 69 -21.71 -17.30 -105.95
CA LEU A 69 -20.91 -17.57 -107.15
C LEU A 69 -19.62 -16.72 -107.19
N THR A 70 -19.70 -15.48 -106.70
CA THR A 70 -18.62 -14.50 -106.69
C THR A 70 -17.63 -14.72 -105.55
N THR A 71 -18.13 -14.93 -104.33
CA THR A 71 -17.32 -15.03 -103.10
C THR A 71 -16.97 -16.48 -102.73
N GLY A 72 -17.65 -17.46 -103.31
CA GLY A 72 -17.52 -18.89 -103.02
C GLY A 72 -18.44 -19.39 -101.90
N GLN A 73 -18.89 -18.52 -100.99
CA GLN A 73 -19.83 -18.86 -99.90
C GLN A 73 -20.60 -17.62 -99.42
N ALA A 74 -21.85 -17.79 -99.01
CA ALA A 74 -22.65 -16.72 -98.41
C ALA A 74 -23.65 -17.26 -97.40
N TRP A 75 -24.16 -16.37 -96.54
CA TRP A 75 -25.21 -16.69 -95.57
C TRP A 75 -26.29 -15.61 -95.57
N SER A 76 -27.56 -16.03 -95.43
CA SER A 76 -28.69 -15.14 -95.22
C SER A 76 -29.78 -15.77 -94.33
N ASP A 77 -30.50 -14.96 -93.56
CA ASP A 77 -31.67 -15.36 -92.77
C ASP A 77 -33.00 -14.70 -93.21
N ASP A 78 -33.00 -13.98 -94.33
CA ASP A 78 -34.13 -13.21 -94.84
C ASP A 78 -34.81 -13.82 -96.09
N LEU A 79 -34.32 -14.99 -96.52
CA LEU A 79 -34.82 -15.68 -97.70
C LEU A 79 -36.09 -16.50 -97.42
N VAL A 80 -36.94 -16.59 -98.44
CA VAL A 80 -38.18 -17.39 -98.40
C VAL A 80 -38.19 -18.39 -99.55
N VAL A 81 -38.56 -19.63 -99.24
CA VAL A 81 -38.82 -20.69 -100.23
C VAL A 81 -40.24 -21.19 -100.07
N LEU A 82 -40.92 -21.50 -101.17
CA LEU A 82 -42.22 -22.15 -101.17
C LEU A 82 -42.06 -23.66 -101.06
N ASP A 83 -42.88 -24.28 -100.20
CA ASP A 83 -43.02 -25.74 -100.17
C ASP A 83 -43.93 -26.26 -101.30
N GLY A 84 -44.09 -27.59 -101.40
CA GLY A 84 -44.91 -28.27 -102.40
C GLY A 84 -46.38 -27.86 -102.42
N VAL A 85 -46.90 -27.24 -101.35
CA VAL A 85 -48.27 -26.71 -101.24
C VAL A 85 -48.30 -25.19 -101.44
N ARG A 86 -47.20 -24.59 -101.91
CA ARG A 86 -46.98 -23.14 -102.11
C ARG A 86 -47.08 -22.30 -100.84
N GLN A 87 -46.83 -22.88 -99.66
CA GLN A 87 -46.71 -22.08 -98.44
C GLN A 87 -45.29 -21.52 -98.29
N PRO A 88 -45.14 -20.24 -97.91
CA PRO A 88 -43.83 -19.63 -97.70
C PRO A 88 -43.16 -20.16 -96.42
N ARG A 89 -41.94 -20.65 -96.56
CA ARG A 89 -41.04 -21.05 -95.48
C ARG A 89 -39.90 -20.02 -95.40
N ARG A 90 -39.81 -19.33 -94.27
CA ARG A 90 -38.65 -18.47 -93.97
C ARG A 90 -37.48 -19.37 -93.59
N VAL A 91 -36.37 -19.21 -94.30
CA VAL A 91 -35.21 -20.07 -94.16
C VAL A 91 -33.98 -19.25 -93.85
N GLU A 92 -33.17 -19.77 -92.94
CA GLU A 92 -31.78 -19.41 -92.82
C GLU A 92 -30.98 -20.32 -93.77
N VAL A 93 -30.14 -19.71 -94.60
CA VAL A 93 -29.51 -20.36 -95.76
C VAL A 93 -28.02 -20.12 -95.72
N PHE A 94 -27.25 -21.20 -95.80
CA PHE A 94 -25.81 -21.18 -96.08
C PHE A 94 -25.59 -21.71 -97.49
N GLY A 95 -25.00 -20.90 -98.36
CA GLY A 95 -24.66 -21.27 -99.73
C GLY A 95 -23.16 -21.45 -99.89
N GLU A 96 -22.75 -22.49 -100.61
CA GLU A 96 -21.37 -22.77 -100.98
C GLU A 96 -21.29 -23.19 -102.45
N ARG A 97 -20.31 -22.65 -103.20
CA ARG A 97 -20.11 -22.99 -104.61
C ARG A 97 -19.38 -24.32 -104.76
N LEU A 98 -19.92 -25.22 -105.59
CA LEU A 98 -19.25 -26.49 -105.89
C LEU A 98 -18.07 -26.28 -106.87
N PRO A 99 -16.92 -26.95 -106.67
CA PRO A 99 -15.73 -26.79 -107.52
C PRO A 99 -16.03 -27.08 -108.99
N ASP A 100 -15.41 -26.30 -109.89
CA ASP A 100 -15.43 -26.48 -111.36
C ASP A 100 -16.82 -26.59 -112.00
N THR A 101 -17.88 -26.13 -111.32
CA THR A 101 -19.25 -26.09 -111.81
C THR A 101 -19.94 -24.75 -111.45
N PRO A 102 -21.01 -24.36 -112.16
CA PRO A 102 -21.85 -23.23 -111.76
C PRO A 102 -22.86 -23.60 -110.66
N ARG A 103 -22.75 -24.78 -110.04
CA ARG A 103 -23.73 -25.31 -109.08
C ARG A 103 -23.42 -24.89 -107.65
N LEU A 104 -24.47 -24.71 -106.86
CA LEU A 104 -24.40 -24.27 -105.47
C LEU A 104 -24.98 -25.34 -104.54
N LEU A 105 -24.30 -25.61 -103.44
CA LEU A 105 -24.83 -26.35 -102.29
C LEU A 105 -25.48 -25.35 -101.34
N LEU A 106 -26.78 -25.50 -101.10
CA LEU A 106 -27.57 -24.68 -100.18
C LEU A 106 -27.99 -25.51 -98.99
N THR A 107 -27.60 -25.10 -97.79
CA THR A 107 -28.07 -25.68 -96.53
C THR A 107 -29.16 -24.78 -95.94
N LEU A 108 -30.37 -25.30 -95.80
CA LEU A 108 -31.55 -24.59 -95.30
C LEU A 108 -31.88 -25.00 -93.86
N ILE A 109 -32.20 -24.01 -93.05
CA ILE A 109 -32.71 -24.19 -91.69
C ILE A 109 -34.04 -23.44 -91.60
N ASP A 110 -35.10 -24.15 -91.22
CA ASP A 110 -36.39 -23.54 -90.92
C ASP A 110 -36.25 -22.58 -89.74
N ARG A 111 -36.40 -21.28 -90.01
CA ARG A 111 -36.19 -20.23 -89.02
C ARG A 111 -37.15 -20.35 -87.84
N GLN A 112 -38.40 -20.71 -88.10
CA GLN A 112 -39.42 -20.85 -87.05
C GLN A 112 -39.08 -22.00 -86.11
N LYS A 113 -38.58 -23.13 -86.64
CA LYS A 113 -38.11 -24.26 -85.82
C LYS A 113 -36.84 -23.91 -85.04
N ALA A 114 -35.93 -23.14 -85.63
CA ALA A 114 -34.71 -22.69 -84.94
C ALA A 114 -35.04 -21.77 -83.75
N GLU A 115 -35.95 -20.82 -83.92
CA GLU A 115 -36.44 -19.93 -82.86
C GLU A 115 -37.12 -20.71 -81.72
N GLN A 116 -37.98 -21.68 -82.04
CA GLN A 116 -38.63 -22.55 -81.05
C GLN A 116 -37.61 -23.37 -80.24
N ARG A 117 -36.56 -23.90 -80.88
CA ARG A 117 -35.49 -24.63 -80.20
C ARG A 117 -34.71 -23.72 -79.24
N ARG A 118 -34.42 -22.47 -79.65
CA ARG A 118 -33.76 -21.47 -78.79
C ARG A 118 -34.61 -21.13 -77.56
N ALA A 119 -35.91 -20.87 -77.75
CA ALA A 119 -36.84 -20.57 -76.66
C ALA A 119 -36.95 -21.73 -75.64
N ARG A 120 -37.02 -22.98 -76.12
CA ARG A 120 -37.09 -24.16 -75.24
C ARG A 120 -35.80 -24.38 -74.44
N ALA A 121 -34.63 -24.11 -75.04
CA ALA A 121 -33.35 -24.18 -74.34
C ALA A 121 -33.23 -23.12 -73.23
N GLU A 122 -33.84 -21.94 -73.43
CA GLU A 122 -33.84 -20.85 -72.46
C GLU A 122 -34.72 -21.13 -71.24
N LEU A 123 -35.92 -21.67 -71.44
CA LEU A 123 -36.77 -22.19 -70.36
C LEU A 123 -36.05 -23.28 -69.55
N GLY A 124 -35.33 -24.17 -70.22
CA GLY A 124 -34.51 -25.20 -69.56
C GLY A 124 -33.29 -24.67 -68.80
N ARG A 125 -32.82 -23.44 -69.07
CA ARG A 125 -31.78 -22.77 -68.27
C ARG A 125 -32.36 -22.15 -67.01
N GLN A 126 -33.51 -21.49 -67.10
CA GLN A 126 -34.21 -20.90 -65.95
C GLN A 126 -34.62 -21.97 -64.93
N HIS A 127 -35.15 -23.10 -65.39
CA HIS A 127 -35.56 -24.19 -64.50
C HIS A 127 -34.40 -24.82 -63.71
N ARG A 128 -33.18 -24.82 -64.26
CA ARG A 128 -31.97 -25.32 -63.58
C ARG A 128 -31.37 -24.32 -62.58
N GLN A 129 -31.73 -23.04 -62.66
CA GLN A 129 -31.26 -22.01 -61.72
C GLN A 129 -32.13 -21.91 -60.46
N GLY A 130 -33.39 -22.35 -60.50
CA GLY A 130 -34.31 -22.32 -59.34
C GLY A 130 -33.91 -23.26 -58.19
N ASP A 131 -33.46 -24.49 -58.48
CA ASP A 131 -33.11 -25.49 -57.46
C ASP A 131 -31.80 -25.16 -56.70
N VAL A 132 -30.89 -24.42 -57.33
CA VAL A 132 -29.62 -23.99 -56.71
C VAL A 132 -29.83 -22.81 -55.74
N GLY A 133 -30.90 -22.03 -55.91
CA GLY A 133 -31.20 -20.88 -55.06
C GLY A 133 -31.57 -21.26 -53.62
N TRP A 134 -32.42 -22.29 -53.46
CA TRP A 134 -32.89 -22.73 -52.14
C TRP A 134 -31.78 -23.32 -51.27
N GLN A 135 -30.95 -24.20 -51.84
CA GLN A 135 -29.79 -24.76 -51.12
C GLN A 135 -28.81 -23.69 -50.65
N ARG A 136 -28.68 -22.59 -51.40
CA ARG A 136 -27.77 -21.49 -51.05
C ARG A 136 -28.31 -20.64 -49.91
N VAL A 137 -29.63 -20.44 -49.84
CA VAL A 137 -30.27 -19.71 -48.73
C VAL A 137 -30.20 -20.52 -47.44
N GLU A 138 -30.48 -21.82 -47.51
CA GLU A 138 -30.39 -22.73 -46.36
C GLU A 138 -28.95 -22.79 -45.81
N GLN A 139 -27.95 -22.94 -46.68
CA GLN A 139 -26.53 -22.90 -46.28
C GLN A 139 -26.11 -21.55 -45.67
N VAL A 140 -26.65 -20.44 -46.16
CA VAL A 140 -26.36 -19.11 -45.57
C VAL A 140 -26.97 -19.00 -44.18
N PHE A 141 -28.19 -19.50 -43.98
CA PHE A 141 -28.88 -19.49 -42.70
C PHE A 141 -28.15 -20.36 -41.67
N GLU A 142 -27.83 -21.61 -42.01
CA GLU A 142 -27.05 -22.52 -41.16
C GLU A 142 -25.68 -21.92 -40.79
N ARG A 143 -25.03 -21.23 -41.74
CA ARG A 143 -23.73 -20.59 -41.49
C ARG A 143 -23.86 -19.42 -40.51
N ILE A 144 -24.90 -18.60 -40.63
CA ILE A 144 -25.16 -17.47 -39.72
C ILE A 144 -25.49 -17.98 -38.32
N GLU A 145 -26.36 -18.97 -38.19
CA GLU A 145 -26.69 -19.58 -36.89
C GLU A 145 -25.46 -20.18 -36.22
N ARG A 146 -24.67 -20.95 -36.96
CA ARG A 146 -23.42 -21.54 -36.44
C ARG A 146 -22.44 -20.47 -36.01
N GLN A 147 -22.31 -19.38 -36.78
CA GLN A 147 -21.43 -18.27 -36.43
C GLN A 147 -21.91 -17.55 -35.15
N ASN A 148 -23.21 -17.31 -35.01
CA ASN A 148 -23.77 -16.70 -33.80
C ASN A 148 -23.61 -17.59 -32.56
N GLN A 149 -23.83 -18.90 -32.70
CA GLN A 149 -23.57 -19.86 -31.62
C GLN A 149 -22.09 -19.89 -31.20
N LEU A 150 -21.16 -19.82 -32.16
CA LEU A 150 -19.72 -19.76 -31.85
C LEU A 150 -19.35 -18.47 -31.10
N ILE A 151 -19.95 -17.34 -31.45
CA ILE A 151 -19.73 -16.07 -30.74
C ILE A 151 -20.27 -16.16 -29.31
N LEU A 152 -21.52 -16.62 -29.13
CA LEU A 152 -22.15 -16.71 -27.81
C LEU A 152 -21.48 -17.75 -26.90
N SER A 153 -21.00 -18.87 -27.46
CA SER A 153 -20.31 -19.92 -26.70
C SER A 153 -18.88 -19.55 -26.30
N ALA A 154 -18.21 -18.68 -27.05
CA ALA A 154 -16.88 -18.18 -26.71
C ALA A 154 -16.91 -17.08 -25.65
N ALA A 155 -18.06 -16.43 -25.41
CA ALA A 155 -18.20 -15.39 -24.40
C ALA A 155 -18.02 -15.96 -22.98
N GLY A 156 -17.12 -15.35 -22.20
CA GLY A 156 -16.93 -15.69 -20.79
C GLY A 156 -18.00 -15.10 -19.88
N GLU A 157 -18.71 -14.08 -20.35
CA GLU A 157 -19.79 -13.38 -19.66
C GLU A 157 -21.14 -14.02 -20.00
N GLY A 158 -22.04 -13.99 -19.02
CA GLY A 158 -23.40 -14.46 -19.21
C GLY A 158 -24.17 -13.51 -20.12
N ILE A 159 -24.81 -14.05 -21.15
CA ILE A 159 -25.61 -13.30 -22.12
C ILE A 159 -26.99 -13.93 -22.18
N TYR A 160 -28.03 -13.13 -22.01
CA TYR A 160 -29.39 -13.55 -22.30
C TYR A 160 -30.18 -12.44 -22.98
N GLY A 161 -31.09 -12.85 -23.85
CA GLY A 161 -32.04 -11.96 -24.50
C GLY A 161 -33.39 -11.99 -23.80
N LEU A 162 -34.12 -10.89 -23.90
CA LEU A 162 -35.45 -10.72 -23.35
C LEU A 162 -36.39 -10.18 -24.43
N ASP A 163 -37.65 -10.62 -24.45
CA ASP A 163 -38.70 -10.06 -25.29
C ASP A 163 -39.35 -8.80 -24.67
N ALA A 164 -40.30 -8.20 -25.39
CA ALA A 164 -41.06 -7.04 -24.92
C ALA A 164 -41.93 -7.30 -23.67
N GLN A 165 -42.07 -8.55 -23.22
CA GLN A 165 -42.77 -8.94 -21.99
C GLN A 165 -41.78 -9.30 -20.86
N GLY A 166 -40.47 -9.14 -21.06
CA GLY A 166 -39.45 -9.48 -20.07
C GLY A 166 -39.17 -10.99 -19.97
N ARG A 167 -39.63 -11.80 -20.93
CA ARG A 167 -39.37 -13.23 -20.96
C ARG A 167 -38.09 -13.53 -21.72
N THR A 168 -37.34 -14.51 -21.24
CA THR A 168 -36.05 -14.88 -21.81
C THR A 168 -36.23 -15.49 -23.21
N THR A 169 -35.52 -14.97 -24.21
CA THR A 169 -35.61 -15.44 -25.61
C THR A 169 -34.45 -16.35 -26.01
N PHE A 170 -33.26 -16.08 -25.48
CA PHE A 170 -32.09 -16.92 -25.66
C PHE A 170 -31.15 -16.76 -24.46
N VAL A 171 -30.25 -17.73 -24.28
CA VAL A 171 -29.24 -17.74 -23.23
C VAL A 171 -27.96 -18.34 -23.79
N ASN A 172 -26.79 -17.84 -23.37
CA ASN A 172 -25.51 -18.45 -23.73
C ASN A 172 -25.02 -19.45 -22.65
N PRO A 173 -24.06 -20.33 -22.98
CA PRO A 173 -23.54 -21.33 -22.02
C PRO A 173 -22.88 -20.74 -20.77
N ALA A 174 -22.37 -19.50 -20.82
CA ALA A 174 -21.80 -18.85 -19.64
C ALA A 174 -22.87 -18.46 -18.63
N ALA A 175 -24.01 -17.95 -19.09
CA ALA A 175 -25.14 -17.62 -18.23
C ALA A 175 -25.74 -18.86 -17.55
N GLU A 176 -25.84 -20.00 -18.26
CA GLU A 176 -26.25 -21.27 -17.65
C GLU A 176 -25.30 -21.69 -16.52
N ARG A 177 -23.98 -21.60 -16.74
CA ARG A 177 -22.97 -21.94 -15.73
C ARG A 177 -23.00 -21.00 -14.53
N ILE A 178 -23.20 -19.70 -14.76
CA ILE A 178 -23.20 -18.69 -13.69
C ILE A 178 -24.50 -18.80 -12.89
N LEU A 179 -25.67 -18.92 -13.52
CA LEU A 179 -26.96 -18.91 -12.83
C LEU A 179 -27.46 -20.30 -12.40
N GLY A 180 -26.92 -21.37 -12.98
CA GLY A 180 -27.30 -22.75 -12.66
C GLY A 180 -28.63 -23.21 -13.26
N TRP A 181 -29.28 -22.38 -14.08
CA TRP A 181 -30.48 -22.72 -14.83
C TRP A 181 -30.11 -23.20 -16.24
N SER A 182 -30.83 -24.19 -16.76
CA SER A 182 -30.65 -24.61 -18.16
C SER A 182 -31.35 -23.63 -19.10
N THR A 183 -30.94 -23.62 -20.36
CA THR A 183 -31.58 -22.83 -21.42
C THR A 183 -33.06 -23.19 -21.54
N GLU A 184 -33.40 -24.48 -21.43
CA GLU A 184 -34.79 -24.96 -21.46
C GLU A 184 -35.62 -24.43 -20.28
N ASP A 185 -35.02 -24.28 -19.10
CA ASP A 185 -35.70 -23.74 -17.91
C ASP A 185 -35.91 -22.22 -18.03
N MET A 186 -34.96 -21.50 -18.63
CA MET A 186 -34.98 -20.03 -18.69
C MET A 186 -35.82 -19.49 -19.85
N VAL A 187 -35.70 -20.08 -21.04
CA VAL A 187 -36.37 -19.57 -22.24
C VAL A 187 -37.89 -19.62 -22.07
N GLY A 188 -38.56 -18.52 -22.39
CA GLY A 188 -40.00 -18.33 -22.21
C GLY A 188 -40.44 -17.90 -20.81
N HIS A 189 -39.54 -17.86 -19.83
CA HIS A 189 -39.83 -17.44 -18.46
C HIS A 189 -39.28 -16.04 -18.15
N ASP A 190 -39.90 -15.37 -17.17
CA ASP A 190 -39.55 -14.03 -16.73
C ASP A 190 -38.23 -14.03 -15.94
N ALA A 191 -37.20 -13.39 -16.48
CA ALA A 191 -35.87 -13.35 -15.87
C ALA A 191 -35.86 -12.66 -14.50
N HIS A 192 -36.70 -11.63 -14.31
CA HIS A 192 -36.77 -10.88 -13.06
C HIS A 192 -37.24 -11.77 -11.92
N LEU A 193 -38.29 -12.55 -12.17
CA LEU A 193 -38.84 -13.49 -11.18
C LEU A 193 -37.90 -14.65 -10.89
N MET A 194 -37.12 -15.11 -11.88
CA MET A 194 -36.25 -16.28 -11.70
C MET A 194 -34.99 -15.96 -10.90
N PHE A 195 -34.22 -14.94 -11.31
CA PHE A 195 -32.88 -14.72 -10.75
C PHE A 195 -32.56 -13.25 -10.44
N HIS A 196 -33.53 -12.33 -10.48
CA HIS A 196 -33.31 -10.92 -10.15
C HIS A 196 -34.44 -10.33 -9.27
N HIS A 197 -35.04 -11.17 -8.41
CA HIS A 197 -36.26 -10.86 -7.67
C HIS A 197 -36.04 -10.25 -6.28
N ALA A 198 -34.79 -10.20 -5.80
CA ALA A 198 -34.43 -9.71 -4.47
C ALA A 198 -33.04 -9.09 -4.44
N HIS A 199 -32.85 -8.09 -3.59
CA HIS A 199 -31.55 -7.48 -3.30
C HIS A 199 -30.67 -8.42 -2.45
N ALA A 200 -29.40 -8.06 -2.29
CA ALA A 200 -28.42 -8.84 -1.52
C ALA A 200 -28.83 -9.09 -0.05
N ASP A 201 -29.63 -8.20 0.53
CA ASP A 201 -30.16 -8.31 1.90
C ASP A 201 -31.42 -9.20 2.01
N GLY A 202 -31.89 -9.75 0.88
CA GLY A 202 -33.08 -10.59 0.77
C GLY A 202 -34.40 -9.81 0.66
N SER A 203 -34.36 -8.48 0.62
CA SER A 203 -35.55 -7.67 0.38
C SER A 203 -36.03 -7.82 -1.07
N HIS A 204 -37.35 -7.80 -1.28
CA HIS A 204 -37.92 -7.96 -2.62
C HIS A 204 -37.51 -6.80 -3.53
N PHE A 205 -37.04 -7.11 -4.73
CA PHE A 205 -36.66 -6.13 -5.75
C PHE A 205 -37.84 -5.88 -6.70
N PRO A 206 -38.50 -4.70 -6.68
CA PRO A 206 -39.64 -4.43 -7.55
C PRO A 206 -39.23 -4.32 -9.02
N VAL A 207 -40.03 -4.89 -9.93
CA VAL A 207 -39.79 -4.86 -11.38
C VAL A 207 -39.66 -3.42 -11.91
N GLN A 208 -40.41 -2.45 -11.36
CA GLN A 208 -40.33 -1.06 -11.83
C GLN A 208 -38.99 -0.38 -11.50
N GLN A 209 -38.24 -0.92 -10.54
CA GLN A 209 -36.94 -0.41 -10.12
C GLN A 209 -35.78 -1.19 -10.74
N CYS A 210 -36.09 -2.24 -11.52
CA CYS A 210 -35.11 -3.08 -12.18
C CYS A 210 -34.50 -2.34 -13.39
N PRO A 211 -33.17 -2.09 -13.41
CA PRO A 211 -32.50 -1.44 -14.54
C PRO A 211 -32.62 -2.20 -15.86
N ILE A 212 -32.74 -3.53 -15.79
CA ILE A 212 -33.06 -4.36 -16.95
C ILE A 212 -34.45 -3.98 -17.49
N HIS A 213 -35.47 -3.91 -16.64
CA HIS A 213 -36.81 -3.47 -17.03
C HIS A 213 -36.85 -2.00 -17.50
N ALA A 214 -36.06 -1.13 -16.89
CA ALA A 214 -35.95 0.28 -17.27
C ALA A 214 -35.46 0.45 -18.71
N SER A 215 -34.49 -0.36 -19.15
CA SER A 215 -33.99 -0.34 -20.54
C SER A 215 -35.05 -0.59 -21.60
N PHE A 216 -36.15 -1.30 -21.27
CA PHE A 216 -37.30 -1.44 -22.15
C PHE A 216 -38.23 -0.22 -22.14
N SER A 217 -38.30 0.47 -21.01
CA SER A 217 -39.24 1.56 -20.80
C SER A 217 -38.74 2.86 -21.43
N ASP A 218 -37.43 3.13 -21.30
CA ASP A 218 -36.80 4.35 -21.80
C ASP A 218 -35.99 4.16 -23.09
N GLY A 219 -35.72 2.91 -23.49
CA GLY A 219 -34.94 2.59 -24.69
C GLY A 219 -33.45 2.97 -24.56
N GLN A 220 -32.92 3.09 -23.34
CA GLN A 220 -31.52 3.43 -23.07
C GLN A 220 -30.72 2.23 -22.55
N VAL A 221 -29.40 2.33 -22.65
CA VAL A 221 -28.47 1.35 -22.08
C VAL A 221 -28.33 1.62 -20.58
N HIS A 222 -28.52 0.58 -19.76
CA HIS A 222 -28.34 0.66 -18.31
C HIS A 222 -27.18 -0.24 -17.89
N HIS A 223 -26.30 0.30 -17.04
CA HIS A 223 -25.14 -0.40 -16.50
C HIS A 223 -25.17 -0.36 -14.98
N VAL A 224 -24.87 -1.50 -14.35
CA VAL A 224 -24.93 -1.69 -12.91
C VAL A 224 -23.74 -2.52 -12.44
N ASP A 225 -23.01 -1.98 -11.46
CA ASP A 225 -21.70 -2.51 -11.04
C ASP A 225 -21.75 -3.34 -9.75
N ASP A 226 -22.89 -3.32 -9.06
CA ASP A 226 -23.02 -3.90 -7.73
C ASP A 226 -24.44 -4.40 -7.44
N GLU A 227 -24.87 -5.44 -8.17
CA GLU A 227 -26.16 -6.10 -7.95
C GLU A 227 -25.95 -7.60 -7.68
N VAL A 228 -27.02 -8.31 -7.34
CA VAL A 228 -27.00 -9.75 -7.10
C VAL A 228 -27.97 -10.45 -8.04
N PHE A 229 -27.48 -11.47 -8.74
CA PHE A 229 -28.32 -12.47 -9.38
C PHE A 229 -28.38 -13.74 -8.54
N TRP A 230 -29.54 -14.39 -8.52
CA TRP A 230 -29.77 -15.58 -7.69
C TRP A 230 -29.59 -16.85 -8.50
N HIS A 231 -28.66 -17.69 -8.04
CA HIS A 231 -28.47 -19.02 -8.60
C HIS A 231 -29.65 -19.94 -8.30
N LYS A 232 -29.89 -20.98 -9.11
CA LYS A 232 -30.97 -21.98 -8.93
C LYS A 232 -31.00 -22.66 -7.56
N ASN A 233 -29.85 -22.72 -6.87
CA ASN A 233 -29.71 -23.30 -5.52
C ASN A 233 -29.99 -22.29 -4.38
N GLY A 234 -30.31 -21.03 -4.70
CA GLY A 234 -30.52 -19.94 -3.75
C GLY A 234 -29.25 -19.17 -3.35
N GLU A 235 -28.09 -19.42 -3.98
CA GLU A 235 -26.89 -18.62 -3.75
C GLU A 235 -26.99 -17.24 -4.42
N ALA A 236 -26.69 -16.18 -3.66
CA ALA A 236 -26.54 -14.82 -4.17
C ALA A 236 -25.19 -14.66 -4.89
N ILE A 237 -25.23 -14.39 -6.20
CA ILE A 237 -24.06 -14.15 -7.03
C ILE A 237 -23.95 -12.64 -7.27
N PRO A 238 -22.91 -11.96 -6.74
CA PRO A 238 -22.65 -10.58 -7.09
C PRO A 238 -22.27 -10.50 -8.58
N VAL A 239 -22.99 -9.65 -9.30
CA VAL A 239 -22.81 -9.44 -10.73
C VAL A 239 -22.65 -7.97 -11.07
N GLU A 240 -21.91 -7.74 -12.15
CA GLU A 240 -21.89 -6.49 -12.88
C GLU A 240 -22.56 -6.76 -14.23
N TYR A 241 -23.52 -5.93 -14.64
CA TYR A 241 -24.27 -6.16 -15.86
C TYR A 241 -24.58 -4.89 -16.66
N THR A 242 -24.89 -5.10 -17.94
CA THR A 242 -25.34 -4.09 -18.88
C THR A 242 -26.55 -4.60 -19.64
N SER A 243 -27.64 -3.84 -19.63
CA SER A 243 -28.85 -4.10 -20.43
C SER A 243 -28.90 -3.17 -21.63
N THR A 244 -28.89 -3.74 -22.83
CA THR A 244 -28.91 -3.01 -24.10
C THR A 244 -30.21 -3.30 -24.87
N PRO A 245 -31.05 -2.29 -25.18
CA PRO A 245 -32.29 -2.48 -25.91
C PRO A 245 -32.06 -2.87 -27.38
N ILE A 246 -32.92 -3.74 -27.91
CA ILE A 246 -32.89 -4.22 -29.30
C ILE A 246 -34.05 -3.58 -30.07
N PHE A 247 -33.73 -2.93 -31.20
CA PHE A 247 -34.71 -2.29 -32.08
C PHE A 247 -34.77 -3.00 -33.43
N GLU A 248 -35.99 -3.22 -33.92
CA GLU A 248 -36.27 -3.72 -35.26
C GLU A 248 -37.25 -2.78 -35.96
N MET A 249 -36.87 -2.24 -37.13
CA MET A 249 -37.67 -1.27 -37.89
C MET A 249 -38.16 -0.06 -37.05
N GLY A 250 -37.34 0.39 -36.10
CA GLY A 250 -37.69 1.52 -35.20
C GLY A 250 -38.62 1.16 -34.03
N ARG A 251 -38.99 -0.11 -33.88
CA ARG A 251 -39.77 -0.63 -32.75
C ARG A 251 -38.85 -1.37 -31.79
N LEU A 252 -38.98 -1.11 -30.49
CA LEU A 252 -38.31 -1.90 -29.46
C LEU A 252 -38.90 -3.31 -29.43
N VAL A 253 -38.06 -4.32 -29.61
CA VAL A 253 -38.46 -5.74 -29.64
C VAL A 253 -38.02 -6.50 -28.39
N GLY A 254 -36.98 -6.01 -27.70
CA GLY A 254 -36.42 -6.69 -26.55
C GLY A 254 -35.20 -5.99 -25.96
N ALA A 255 -34.43 -6.70 -25.15
CA ALA A 255 -33.13 -6.27 -24.64
C ALA A 255 -32.15 -7.45 -24.59
N VAL A 256 -30.86 -7.19 -24.75
CA VAL A 256 -29.78 -8.11 -24.44
C VAL A 256 -29.15 -7.69 -23.12
N VAL A 257 -29.08 -8.60 -22.16
CA VAL A 257 -28.36 -8.41 -20.91
C VAL A 257 -27.05 -9.18 -20.97
N LEU A 258 -25.96 -8.48 -20.74
CA LEU A 258 -24.61 -9.01 -20.57
C LEU A 258 -24.25 -8.87 -19.09
N PHE A 259 -23.83 -9.95 -18.44
CA PHE A 259 -23.48 -9.91 -17.01
C PHE A 259 -22.24 -10.75 -16.70
N ARG A 260 -21.51 -10.32 -15.67
CA ARG A 260 -20.26 -10.93 -15.24
C ARG A 260 -20.33 -11.26 -13.75
N ASP A 261 -19.92 -12.48 -13.41
CA ASP A 261 -19.70 -12.87 -12.01
C ASP A 261 -18.46 -12.16 -11.47
N ILE A 262 -18.64 -11.37 -10.41
CA ILE A 262 -17.59 -10.58 -9.76
C ILE A 262 -17.21 -11.11 -8.37
N ARG A 263 -17.56 -12.37 -8.02
CA ARG A 263 -17.18 -13.00 -6.74
C ARG A 263 -15.68 -13.00 -6.51
N GLU A 264 -14.90 -13.38 -7.52
CA GLU A 264 -13.43 -13.41 -7.43
C GLU A 264 -12.85 -12.01 -7.26
N ARG A 265 -13.38 -11.03 -8.01
CA ARG A 265 -12.97 -9.62 -7.90
C ARG A 265 -13.22 -9.09 -6.48
N LYS A 266 -14.43 -9.27 -5.94
CA LYS A 266 -14.76 -8.83 -4.58
C LYS A 266 -13.91 -9.52 -3.51
N ARG A 267 -13.64 -10.83 -3.63
CA ARG A 267 -12.76 -11.55 -2.70
C ARG A 267 -11.33 -11.01 -2.75
N ALA A 268 -10.79 -10.76 -3.94
CA ALA A 268 -9.45 -10.19 -4.10
C ALA A 268 -9.36 -8.76 -3.55
N GLU A 269 -10.37 -7.93 -3.78
CA GLU A 269 -10.45 -6.57 -3.22
C GLU A 269 -10.48 -6.59 -1.68
N GLN A 270 -11.24 -7.51 -1.07
CA GLN A 270 -11.27 -7.65 0.38
C GLN A 270 -9.92 -8.11 0.94
N GLN A 271 -9.31 -9.14 0.34
CA GLN A 271 -7.99 -9.63 0.75
C GLN A 271 -6.92 -8.54 0.65
N LEU A 272 -6.97 -7.71 -0.40
CA LEU A 272 -6.05 -6.59 -0.56
C LEU A 272 -6.24 -5.55 0.55
N ARG A 273 -7.48 -5.22 0.91
CA ARG A 273 -7.78 -4.29 2.02
C ARG A 273 -7.22 -4.81 3.34
N ASP A 274 -7.50 -6.07 3.66
CA ASP A 274 -7.03 -6.70 4.90
C ASP A 274 -5.48 -6.72 4.96
N ALA A 275 -4.82 -7.05 3.85
CA ALA A 275 -3.36 -7.04 3.76
C ALA A 275 -2.75 -5.63 3.88
N LEU A 276 -3.40 -4.61 3.32
CA LEU A 276 -2.94 -3.21 3.44
C LEU A 276 -3.05 -2.70 4.89
N GLU A 277 -4.13 -3.05 5.59
CA GLU A 277 -4.29 -2.72 7.01
C GLU A 277 -3.21 -3.38 7.87
N GLU A 278 -2.86 -4.65 7.59
CA GLU A 278 -1.77 -5.34 8.29
C GLU A 278 -0.41 -4.67 8.04
N VAL A 279 -0.10 -4.34 6.78
CA VAL A 279 1.14 -3.65 6.41
C VAL A 279 1.25 -2.29 7.10
N GLU A 280 0.16 -1.53 7.16
CA GLU A 280 0.15 -0.22 7.80
C GLU A 280 0.39 -0.31 9.32
N SER A 281 -0.22 -1.30 9.97
CA SER A 281 0.00 -1.60 11.38
C SER A 281 1.45 -1.97 11.68
N LEU A 282 2.04 -2.88 10.88
CA LEU A 282 3.43 -3.29 11.01
C LEU A 282 4.39 -2.12 10.77
N LYS A 283 4.11 -1.27 9.78
CA LYS A 283 4.91 -0.08 9.47
C LYS A 283 4.91 0.90 10.64
N ARG A 284 3.74 1.24 11.21
CA ARG A 284 3.66 2.12 12.38
C ARG A 284 4.43 1.58 13.58
N ARG A 285 4.35 0.26 13.82
CA ARG A 285 5.11 -0.40 14.88
C ARG A 285 6.62 -0.27 14.65
N LEU A 286 7.09 -0.54 13.43
CA LEU A 286 8.51 -0.40 13.07
C LEU A 286 9.01 1.05 13.20
N GLU A 287 8.20 2.04 12.82
CA GLU A 287 8.57 3.46 12.94
C GLU A 287 8.75 3.87 14.41
N LEU A 288 7.81 3.48 15.28
CA LEU A 288 7.91 3.74 16.72
C LEU A 288 9.07 2.99 17.38
N GLU A 289 9.31 1.73 16.96
CA GLU A 289 10.45 0.95 17.43
C GLU A 289 11.77 1.60 16.99
N ASN A 290 11.86 2.09 15.76
CA ASN A 290 13.04 2.76 15.24
C ASN A 290 13.29 4.10 15.93
N GLU A 291 12.25 4.90 16.17
CA GLU A 291 12.36 6.14 16.95
C GLU A 291 12.88 5.86 18.36
N TYR A 292 12.31 4.86 19.04
CA TYR A 292 12.74 4.43 20.36
C TYR A 292 14.20 3.90 20.37
N LEU A 293 14.55 3.04 19.42
CA LEU A 293 15.90 2.51 19.27
C LEU A 293 16.93 3.61 18.94
N GLN A 294 16.56 4.62 18.15
CA GLN A 294 17.43 5.76 17.87
C GLN A 294 17.67 6.63 19.11
N GLU A 295 16.65 6.83 19.95
CA GLU A 295 16.80 7.46 21.26
C GLU A 295 17.71 6.63 22.18
N GLU A 296 17.56 5.30 22.19
CA GLU A 296 18.37 4.41 23.00
C GLU A 296 19.83 4.34 22.51
N ILE A 297 20.09 4.26 21.19
CA ILE A 297 21.45 4.28 20.63
C ILE A 297 22.19 5.55 21.02
N LYS A 298 21.51 6.71 21.01
CA LYS A 298 22.09 7.99 21.48
C LYS A 298 22.46 7.91 22.97
N ALA A 299 21.73 7.15 23.78
CA ALA A 299 22.06 6.85 25.18
C ALA A 299 23.12 5.74 25.36
N GLU A 300 23.23 4.79 24.40
CA GLU A 300 24.12 3.63 24.43
C GLU A 300 25.59 3.94 24.20
N VAL A 301 25.93 4.97 23.42
CA VAL A 301 27.32 5.32 23.09
C VAL A 301 28.18 5.55 24.35
N ASN A 302 27.56 5.78 25.52
CA ASN A 302 28.25 6.12 26.76
C ASN A 302 28.44 4.97 27.79
N HIS A 303 27.91 3.75 27.60
CA HIS A 303 27.76 2.78 28.72
C HIS A 303 28.14 1.32 28.41
N ARG A 304 29.30 1.08 27.80
CA ARG A 304 29.76 -0.27 27.44
C ARG A 304 30.61 -0.90 28.57
N ASN A 305 30.02 -1.88 29.26
CA ASN A 305 30.60 -2.88 30.19
C ASN A 305 30.53 -2.58 31.70
N ILE A 306 30.28 -3.64 32.48
CA ILE A 306 30.44 -3.66 33.95
C ILE A 306 31.94 -3.71 34.24
N VAL A 307 32.44 -2.74 35.00
CA VAL A 307 33.87 -2.60 35.35
C VAL A 307 34.06 -2.88 36.84
N GLY A 308 34.93 -3.84 37.16
CA GLY A 308 35.27 -4.22 38.53
C GLY A 308 35.88 -5.62 38.61
N ASN A 309 36.76 -5.84 39.58
CA ASN A 309 37.41 -7.12 39.86
C ASN A 309 37.13 -7.64 41.28
N SER A 310 36.37 -6.89 42.09
CA SER A 310 36.04 -7.31 43.46
C SER A 310 35.23 -8.61 43.48
N PRO A 311 35.28 -9.37 44.59
CA PRO A 311 34.45 -10.58 44.76
C PRO A 311 32.95 -10.31 44.61
N ALA A 312 32.49 -9.10 44.98
CA ALA A 312 31.12 -8.67 44.82
C ALA A 312 30.72 -8.57 43.33
N VAL A 313 31.58 -8.00 42.50
CA VAL A 313 31.34 -7.90 41.05
C VAL A 313 31.46 -9.27 40.37
N ALA A 314 32.41 -10.12 40.79
CA ALA A 314 32.50 -11.48 40.27
C ALA A 314 31.24 -12.31 40.57
N LYS A 315 30.71 -12.23 41.79
CA LYS A 315 29.44 -12.87 42.18
C LYS A 315 28.27 -12.34 41.35
N LEU A 316 28.19 -11.02 41.16
CA LEU A 316 27.18 -10.38 40.33
C LEU A 316 27.22 -10.90 38.88
N ILE A 317 28.40 -10.98 38.27
CA ILE A 317 28.58 -11.51 36.91
C ILE A 317 28.12 -12.98 36.83
N GLN A 318 28.45 -13.80 37.83
CA GLN A 318 28.00 -15.18 37.90
C GLN A 318 26.47 -15.28 38.00
N GLN A 319 25.83 -14.42 38.82
CA GLN A 319 24.37 -14.37 38.92
C GLN A 319 23.71 -13.95 37.60
N ILE A 320 24.27 -12.97 36.90
CA ILE A 320 23.82 -12.55 35.57
C ILE A 320 23.92 -13.73 34.60
N ALA A 321 25.06 -14.42 34.55
CA ALA A 321 25.27 -15.57 33.66
C ALA A 321 24.28 -16.72 33.91
N MET A 322 23.85 -16.92 35.17
CA MET A 322 22.85 -17.94 35.52
C MET A 322 21.44 -17.54 35.07
N VAL A 323 21.04 -16.29 35.24
CA VAL A 323 19.65 -15.86 34.98
C VAL A 323 19.41 -15.35 33.57
N ALA A 324 20.43 -14.82 32.90
CA ALA A 324 20.32 -14.25 31.56
C ALA A 324 19.68 -15.22 30.53
N PRO A 325 20.06 -16.51 30.42
CA PRO A 325 19.42 -17.43 29.46
C PRO A 325 17.99 -17.84 29.83
N THR A 326 17.50 -17.50 31.03
CA THR A 326 16.15 -17.88 31.50
C THR A 326 15.11 -16.80 31.16
N GLY A 327 13.82 -17.18 31.14
CA GLY A 327 12.70 -16.25 31.02
C GLY A 327 12.22 -15.64 32.35
N ALA A 328 12.95 -15.88 33.45
CA ALA A 328 12.51 -15.46 34.78
C ALA A 328 12.58 -13.94 34.97
N ASN A 329 11.65 -13.41 35.78
CA ASN A 329 11.67 -12.03 36.22
C ASN A 329 12.84 -11.82 37.19
N VAL A 330 13.51 -10.67 37.05
CA VAL A 330 14.67 -10.33 37.87
C VAL A 330 14.40 -9.05 38.63
N LEU A 331 14.66 -9.05 39.94
CA LEU A 331 14.59 -7.86 40.77
C LEU A 331 16.00 -7.43 41.17
N ILE A 332 16.39 -6.23 40.75
CA ILE A 332 17.69 -5.62 41.04
C ILE A 332 17.52 -4.62 42.18
N SER A 333 18.02 -4.97 43.36
CA SER A 333 17.98 -4.13 44.56
C SER A 333 19.30 -3.41 44.75
N GLY A 334 19.27 -2.13 45.07
CA GLY A 334 20.48 -1.42 45.49
C GLY A 334 20.36 0.09 45.41
N GLU A 335 21.26 0.78 46.08
CA GLU A 335 21.26 2.23 46.17
C GLU A 335 21.31 2.93 44.81
N SER A 336 20.90 4.19 44.79
CA SER A 336 21.03 5.03 43.60
C SER A 336 22.49 5.17 43.21
N GLY A 337 22.76 5.18 41.89
CA GLY A 337 24.11 5.34 41.35
C GLY A 337 25.00 4.09 41.42
N THR A 338 24.50 2.91 41.78
CA THR A 338 25.29 1.65 41.83
C THR A 338 25.45 0.93 40.48
N GLY A 339 24.74 1.37 39.43
CA GLY A 339 24.82 0.78 38.09
C GLY A 339 23.74 -0.27 37.77
N LYS A 340 22.56 -0.22 38.41
CA LYS A 340 21.44 -1.17 38.17
C LYS A 340 21.04 -1.30 36.70
N GLU A 341 21.08 -0.21 35.95
CA GLU A 341 20.82 -0.20 34.51
C GLU A 341 21.82 -1.06 33.71
N LEU A 342 23.11 -0.99 34.05
CA LEU A 342 24.14 -1.81 33.41
C LEU A 342 23.92 -3.30 33.68
N ILE A 343 23.45 -3.63 34.89
CA ILE A 343 23.09 -5.00 35.27
C ILE A 343 21.92 -5.48 34.41
N ALA A 344 20.85 -4.70 34.29
CA ALA A 344 19.70 -5.03 33.45
C ALA A 344 20.08 -5.26 31.98
N ARG A 345 20.94 -4.38 31.43
CA ARG A 345 21.47 -4.51 30.07
C ARG A 345 22.30 -5.77 29.90
N ALA A 346 23.17 -6.10 30.85
CA ALA A 346 23.98 -7.32 30.81
C ALA A 346 23.11 -8.59 30.85
N ILE A 347 22.02 -8.58 31.63
CA ILE A 347 21.05 -9.69 31.66
C ILE A 347 20.35 -9.84 30.32
N HIS A 348 19.90 -8.74 29.71
CA HIS A 348 19.25 -8.76 28.41
C HIS A 348 20.20 -9.24 27.30
N ALA A 349 21.42 -8.72 27.27
CA ALA A 349 22.44 -9.09 26.28
C ALA A 349 22.85 -10.57 26.37
N GLY A 350 22.84 -11.16 27.57
CA GLY A 350 23.09 -12.60 27.76
C GLY A 350 21.87 -13.50 27.55
N SER A 351 20.74 -12.95 27.09
CA SER A 351 19.48 -13.70 26.95
C SER A 351 19.20 -14.16 25.53
N GLY A 352 18.27 -15.11 25.39
CA GLY A 352 17.71 -15.51 24.09
C GLY A 352 16.88 -14.42 23.39
N ARG A 353 16.68 -13.26 24.03
CA ARG A 353 15.97 -12.09 23.48
C ARG A 353 16.94 -10.92 23.20
N SER A 354 18.25 -11.16 23.12
CA SER A 354 19.26 -10.12 22.90
C SER A 354 19.13 -9.40 21.55
N ASP A 355 18.57 -10.05 20.54
CA ASP A 355 18.26 -9.44 19.22
C ASP A 355 16.92 -8.69 19.20
N ARG A 356 16.19 -8.65 20.33
CA ARG A 356 14.88 -8.01 20.48
C ARG A 356 15.01 -6.74 21.32
N PRO A 357 14.06 -5.79 21.26
CA PRO A 357 14.20 -4.53 21.98
C PRO A 357 14.23 -4.72 23.51
N LEU A 358 15.12 -3.95 24.15
CA LEU A 358 15.10 -3.68 25.59
C LEU A 358 14.37 -2.35 25.83
N ILE A 359 13.07 -2.42 26.11
CA ILE A 359 12.28 -1.24 26.44
C ILE A 359 12.54 -0.86 27.89
N ARG A 360 13.03 0.34 28.12
CA ARG A 360 13.32 0.90 29.44
C ARG A 360 12.31 1.95 29.84
N VAL A 361 11.93 1.90 31.10
CA VAL A 361 10.99 2.82 31.70
C VAL A 361 11.51 3.25 33.06
N ASN A 362 11.71 4.55 33.25
CA ASN A 362 11.96 5.11 34.57
C ASN A 362 10.62 5.51 35.19
N CYS A 363 10.15 4.72 36.16
CA CYS A 363 8.85 4.92 36.79
C CYS A 363 8.76 6.26 37.55
N ALA A 364 9.88 6.79 38.05
CA ALA A 364 9.90 8.06 38.77
C ALA A 364 9.77 9.29 37.86
N ALA A 365 10.09 9.15 36.58
CA ALA A 365 10.03 10.25 35.61
C ALA A 365 8.61 10.46 35.05
N ILE A 366 7.70 9.50 35.25
CA ILE A 366 6.37 9.51 34.66
C ILE A 366 5.37 10.16 35.63
N PRO A 367 4.65 11.21 35.22
CA PRO A 367 3.57 11.78 36.03
C PRO A 367 2.50 10.72 36.34
N ARG A 368 1.95 10.74 37.56
CA ARG A 368 0.97 9.73 38.02
C ARG A 368 -0.22 9.59 37.06
N ASP A 369 -0.72 10.70 36.54
CA ASP A 369 -1.89 10.73 35.64
C ASP A 369 -1.60 10.14 34.25
N LEU A 370 -0.33 10.11 33.82
CA LEU A 370 0.09 9.57 32.53
C LEU A 370 0.66 8.15 32.64
N PHE A 371 0.87 7.65 33.86
CA PHE A 371 1.50 6.36 34.11
C PHE A 371 0.77 5.21 33.39
N GLU A 372 -0.55 5.17 33.52
CA GLU A 372 -1.37 4.13 32.90
C GLU A 372 -1.29 4.19 31.36
N SER A 373 -1.39 5.39 30.79
CA SER A 373 -1.32 5.63 29.35
C SER A 373 0.05 5.28 28.76
N GLU A 374 1.15 5.58 29.45
CA GLU A 374 2.50 5.22 29.00
C GLU A 374 2.70 3.70 29.00
N PHE A 375 2.32 3.01 30.08
CA PHE A 375 2.55 1.57 30.21
C PHE A 375 1.66 0.73 29.31
N PHE A 376 0.36 1.02 29.29
CA PHE A 376 -0.65 0.19 28.62
C PHE A 376 -1.12 0.77 27.28
N GLY A 377 -0.82 2.03 26.98
CA GLY A 377 -1.29 2.69 25.76
C GLY A 377 -2.73 3.17 25.88
N HIS A 378 -3.18 3.95 24.89
CA HIS A 378 -4.54 4.48 24.85
C HIS A 378 -5.10 4.48 23.43
N VAL A 379 -6.43 4.45 23.35
CA VAL A 379 -7.16 4.73 22.12
C VAL A 379 -7.56 6.21 22.07
N LYS A 380 -7.80 6.72 20.86
CA LYS A 380 -8.26 8.08 20.62
C LYS A 380 -9.53 8.36 21.42
N GLY A 381 -9.54 9.48 22.14
CA GLY A 381 -10.68 9.90 22.98
C GLY A 381 -10.73 9.27 24.38
N ALA A 382 -9.74 8.48 24.79
CA ALA A 382 -9.69 7.88 26.13
C ALA A 382 -9.62 8.90 27.28
N PHE A 383 -9.00 10.07 27.05
CA PHE A 383 -8.94 11.19 28.00
C PHE A 383 -8.76 12.51 27.26
N THR A 384 -8.90 13.64 27.95
CA THR A 384 -8.67 14.98 27.39
C THR A 384 -7.21 15.14 26.93
N GLY A 385 -6.97 15.10 25.63
CA GLY A 385 -5.63 15.16 25.03
C GLY A 385 -5.25 13.93 24.20
N ALA A 386 -6.04 12.85 24.26
CA ALA A 386 -5.86 11.64 23.45
C ALA A 386 -6.31 11.86 21.99
N MET A 387 -5.54 12.63 21.22
CA MET A 387 -5.86 12.99 19.83
C MET A 387 -5.68 11.83 18.84
N GLN A 388 -4.85 10.85 19.19
CA GLN A 388 -4.51 9.68 18.36
C GLN A 388 -4.30 8.45 19.26
N ASP A 389 -4.36 7.27 18.66
CA ASP A 389 -4.01 6.02 19.34
C ASP A 389 -2.51 5.96 19.60
N ARG A 390 -2.11 5.53 20.79
CA ARG A 390 -0.69 5.34 21.15
C ARG A 390 -0.47 3.97 21.80
N PRO A 391 0.46 3.15 21.28
CA PRO A 391 0.81 1.89 21.93
C PRO A 391 1.57 2.15 23.24
N GLY A 392 1.37 1.28 24.23
CA GLY A 392 2.05 1.35 25.51
C GLY A 392 3.42 0.67 25.51
N ARG A 393 4.21 0.87 26.58
CA ARG A 393 5.53 0.24 26.75
C ARG A 393 5.48 -1.29 26.74
N PHE A 394 4.42 -1.91 27.25
CA PHE A 394 4.25 -3.36 27.18
C PHE A 394 4.11 -3.85 25.74
N GLU A 395 3.35 -3.12 24.92
CA GLU A 395 3.15 -3.47 23.52
C GLU A 395 4.44 -3.32 22.71
N LEU A 396 5.20 -2.25 22.96
CA LEU A 396 6.52 -2.04 22.36
C LEU A 396 7.54 -3.11 22.78
N ALA A 397 7.40 -3.64 24.01
CA ALA A 397 8.28 -4.69 24.54
C ALA A 397 7.87 -6.10 24.11
N HIS A 398 6.80 -6.27 23.32
CA HIS A 398 6.30 -7.59 22.94
C HIS A 398 7.35 -8.42 22.19
N GLY A 399 7.66 -9.61 22.71
CA GLY A 399 8.72 -10.50 22.24
C GLY A 399 10.13 -10.11 22.72
N GLY A 400 10.26 -9.01 23.48
CA GLY A 400 11.51 -8.45 23.99
C GLY A 400 11.59 -8.47 25.52
N THR A 401 12.27 -7.45 26.07
CA THR A 401 12.47 -7.27 27.51
C THR A 401 12.04 -5.87 27.95
N LEU A 402 11.32 -5.77 29.07
CA LEU A 402 10.93 -4.52 29.70
C LEU A 402 11.73 -4.32 30.98
N PHE A 403 12.51 -3.24 31.03
CA PHE A 403 13.25 -2.80 32.21
C PHE A 403 12.49 -1.69 32.94
N LEU A 404 12.06 -1.98 34.16
CA LEU A 404 11.36 -1.06 35.06
C LEU A 404 12.34 -0.52 36.10
N ASP A 405 12.84 0.68 35.89
CA ASP A 405 13.67 1.36 36.89
C ASP A 405 12.79 2.09 37.91
N GLU A 406 13.20 2.03 39.17
CA GLU A 406 12.47 2.59 40.31
C GLU A 406 11.02 2.05 40.44
N VAL A 407 10.85 0.73 40.35
CA VAL A 407 9.54 0.04 40.44
C VAL A 407 8.76 0.33 41.74
N GLY A 408 9.44 0.81 42.79
CA GLY A 408 8.79 1.25 44.03
C GLY A 408 7.96 2.54 43.87
N GLU A 409 8.15 3.31 42.79
CA GLU A 409 7.39 4.54 42.54
C GLU A 409 6.03 4.29 41.86
N ILE A 410 5.72 3.03 41.50
CA ILE A 410 4.47 2.69 40.83
C ILE A 410 3.28 2.93 41.77
N PRO A 411 2.28 3.73 41.35
CA PRO A 411 1.07 3.95 42.15
C PRO A 411 0.36 2.64 42.52
N LEU A 412 -0.09 2.53 43.78
CA LEU A 412 -0.71 1.31 44.33
C LEU A 412 -1.87 0.79 43.47
N GLU A 413 -2.67 1.70 42.92
CA GLU A 413 -3.83 1.38 42.07
C GLU A 413 -3.41 0.65 40.78
N LEU A 414 -2.25 0.99 40.22
CA LEU A 414 -1.73 0.43 38.96
C LEU A 414 -0.92 -0.86 39.18
N GLN A 415 -0.51 -1.16 40.41
CA GLN A 415 0.19 -2.40 40.75
C GLN A 415 -0.66 -3.64 40.45
N SER A 416 -1.99 -3.55 40.59
CA SER A 416 -2.91 -4.64 40.25
C SER A 416 -2.95 -4.94 38.74
N LYS A 417 -2.94 -3.89 37.90
CA LYS A 417 -2.87 -4.03 36.43
C LYS A 417 -1.53 -4.60 36.00
N LEU A 418 -0.44 -4.11 36.58
CA LEU A 418 0.90 -4.66 36.32
C LEU A 418 0.97 -6.15 36.68
N LEU A 419 0.40 -6.54 37.83
CA LEU A 419 0.33 -7.94 38.23
C LEU A 419 -0.41 -8.80 37.20
N ARG A 420 -1.56 -8.33 36.70
CA ARG A 420 -2.34 -9.03 35.66
C ARG A 420 -1.51 -9.26 34.40
N VAL A 421 -0.74 -8.27 33.95
CA VAL A 421 0.16 -8.44 32.79
C VAL A 421 1.26 -9.46 33.07
N LEU A 422 1.85 -9.45 34.27
CA LEU A 422 2.90 -10.40 34.63
C LEU A 422 2.40 -11.83 34.85
N GLN A 423 1.14 -12.02 35.22
CA GLN A 423 0.53 -13.31 35.48
C GLN A 423 -0.10 -13.91 34.23
N ASP A 424 -0.99 -13.16 33.60
CA ASP A 424 -1.85 -13.63 32.51
C ASP A 424 -1.29 -13.30 31.12
N GLN A 425 -0.20 -12.51 31.06
CA GLN A 425 0.35 -12.02 29.79
C GLN A 425 -0.68 -11.26 28.96
N GLN A 426 -1.62 -10.58 29.63
CA GLN A 426 -2.74 -9.90 28.99
C GLN A 426 -2.94 -8.50 29.57
N PHE A 427 -3.27 -7.54 28.71
CA PHE A 427 -3.62 -6.17 29.11
C PHE A 427 -4.67 -5.54 28.20
N GLU A 428 -5.25 -4.44 28.65
CA GLU A 428 -6.22 -3.63 27.90
C GLU A 428 -5.67 -2.19 27.81
N ARG A 429 -5.87 -1.53 26.67
CA ARG A 429 -5.50 -0.12 26.50
C ARG A 429 -6.49 0.76 27.27
N VAL A 430 -6.05 1.95 27.70
CA VAL A 430 -6.95 2.91 28.34
C VAL A 430 -8.04 3.33 27.35
N GLY A 431 -9.30 3.18 27.74
CA GLY A 431 -10.48 3.46 26.90
C GLY A 431 -10.86 2.36 25.91
N ASP A 432 -10.21 1.19 25.98
CA ASP A 432 -10.46 0.05 25.10
C ASP A 432 -10.85 -1.20 25.92
N ASN A 433 -11.83 -1.97 25.43
CA ASN A 433 -12.27 -3.21 26.07
C ASN A 433 -11.63 -4.44 25.45
N ARG A 434 -10.78 -4.28 24.42
CA ARG A 434 -10.08 -5.37 23.76
C ARG A 434 -8.87 -5.81 24.58
N THR A 435 -8.94 -7.01 25.13
CA THR A 435 -7.79 -7.71 25.73
C THR A 435 -6.75 -8.03 24.66
N ARG A 436 -5.48 -7.77 24.97
CA ARG A 436 -4.31 -8.02 24.11
C ARG A 436 -3.33 -8.93 24.84
N GLU A 437 -2.81 -9.94 24.15
CA GLU A 437 -1.78 -10.83 24.66
C GLU A 437 -0.38 -10.25 24.45
N VAL A 438 0.51 -10.45 25.43
CA VAL A 438 1.85 -9.89 25.44
C VAL A 438 2.89 -10.81 26.05
N ASP A 439 3.91 -11.20 25.27
CA ASP A 439 5.05 -11.97 25.77
C ASP A 439 6.23 -11.04 26.09
N VAL A 440 6.41 -10.69 27.36
CA VAL A 440 7.44 -9.74 27.81
C VAL A 440 8.22 -10.32 28.99
N ARG A 441 9.55 -10.29 28.90
CA ARG A 441 10.42 -10.56 30.04
C ARG A 441 10.58 -9.28 30.86
N VAL A 442 10.38 -9.33 32.18
CA VAL A 442 10.50 -8.14 33.02
C VAL A 442 11.75 -8.18 33.89
N ILE A 443 12.51 -7.08 33.87
CA ILE A 443 13.61 -6.80 34.79
C ILE A 443 13.20 -5.56 35.58
N ALA A 444 13.05 -5.66 36.89
CA ALA A 444 12.71 -4.53 37.74
C ALA A 444 13.92 -4.10 38.57
N ALA A 445 14.04 -2.80 38.86
CA ALA A 445 15.05 -2.25 39.72
C ALA A 445 14.44 -1.30 40.76
N THR A 446 15.03 -1.27 41.96
CA THR A 446 14.61 -0.35 43.03
C THR A 446 15.80 0.06 43.90
N ASN A 447 15.71 1.26 44.47
CA ASN A 447 16.57 1.74 45.56
C ASN A 447 15.88 1.73 46.93
N ARG A 448 14.56 1.51 46.98
CA ARG A 448 13.77 1.41 48.21
C ARG A 448 13.66 -0.04 48.66
N ASP A 449 13.50 -0.26 49.96
CA ASP A 449 13.17 -1.58 50.50
C ASP A 449 11.69 -1.88 50.26
N LEU A 450 11.41 -2.76 49.29
CA LEU A 450 10.03 -3.14 48.96
C LEU A 450 9.34 -3.88 50.10
N LYS A 451 10.07 -4.56 51.00
CA LYS A 451 9.47 -5.26 52.13
C LYS A 451 8.91 -4.26 53.14
N GLU A 452 9.67 -3.22 53.47
CA GLU A 452 9.18 -2.12 54.32
C GLU A 452 7.98 -1.41 53.67
N MET A 453 7.98 -1.26 52.35
CA MET A 453 6.83 -0.68 51.63
C MET A 453 5.58 -1.57 51.65
N ILE A 454 5.74 -2.90 51.70
CA ILE A 454 4.63 -3.84 51.89
C ILE A 454 4.05 -3.67 53.30
N ASP A 455 4.90 -3.63 54.32
CA ASP A 455 4.49 -3.43 55.71
C ASP A 455 3.77 -2.08 55.92
N ALA A 456 4.18 -1.05 55.18
CA ALA A 456 3.54 0.26 55.15
C ALA A 456 2.29 0.35 54.26
N GLY A 457 1.93 -0.70 53.53
CA GLY A 457 0.77 -0.73 52.62
C GLY A 457 0.93 0.08 51.33
N HIS A 458 2.16 0.45 50.97
CA HIS A 458 2.48 1.19 49.74
C HIS A 458 2.86 0.29 48.55
N PHE A 459 3.09 -0.99 48.80
CA PHE A 459 3.40 -1.96 47.76
C PHE A 459 2.66 -3.27 48.01
N ARG A 460 2.16 -3.92 46.96
CA ARG A 460 1.44 -5.18 47.10
C ARG A 460 2.40 -6.36 47.22
N GLU A 461 2.09 -7.25 48.16
CA GLU A 461 2.86 -8.47 48.41
C GLU A 461 2.84 -9.45 47.22
N ASP A 462 1.70 -9.60 46.55
CA ASP A 462 1.54 -10.47 45.38
C ASP A 462 2.43 -10.05 44.19
N LEU A 463 2.48 -8.75 43.89
CA LEU A 463 3.36 -8.17 42.88
C LEU A 463 4.84 -8.35 43.26
N TYR A 464 5.19 -8.16 44.53
CA TYR A 464 6.55 -8.36 44.99
C TYR A 464 7.06 -9.77 44.70
N PHE A 465 6.28 -10.80 45.04
CA PHE A 465 6.67 -12.19 44.76
C PHE A 465 6.76 -12.50 43.27
N ARG A 466 5.94 -11.86 42.43
CA ARG A 466 6.00 -12.06 40.97
C ARG A 466 7.19 -11.36 40.31
N LEU A 467 7.67 -10.25 40.87
CA LEU A 467 8.87 -9.55 40.41
C LEU A 467 10.15 -10.18 40.98
N ASN A 468 10.13 -10.58 42.25
CA ASN A 468 11.26 -11.10 43.00
C ASN A 468 11.49 -12.61 42.79
N VAL A 469 11.43 -13.07 41.54
CA VAL A 469 11.69 -14.49 41.21
C VAL A 469 13.18 -14.79 41.30
N PHE A 470 14.03 -13.88 40.80
CA PHE A 470 15.47 -13.95 40.94
C PHE A 470 16.04 -12.61 41.45
N PRO A 471 16.38 -12.49 42.74
CA PRO A 471 16.96 -11.28 43.30
C PRO A 471 18.44 -11.12 42.92
N ILE A 472 18.83 -9.89 42.56
CA ILE A 472 20.22 -9.49 42.36
C ILE A 472 20.49 -8.23 43.18
N ASP A 473 21.48 -8.29 44.06
CA ASP A 473 21.88 -7.15 44.87
C ASP A 473 23.03 -6.38 44.21
N SER A 474 22.78 -5.12 43.87
CA SER A 474 23.77 -4.17 43.38
C SER A 474 24.51 -3.54 44.57
N VAL A 475 25.70 -4.07 44.85
CA VAL A 475 26.50 -3.70 46.02
C VAL A 475 27.00 -2.24 45.93
N PRO A 476 26.81 -1.41 46.99
CA PRO A 476 27.29 -0.04 46.99
C PRO A 476 28.82 0.05 46.95
N LEU A 477 29.35 1.14 46.39
CA LEU A 477 30.77 1.31 46.10
C LEU A 477 31.65 1.20 47.35
N ARG A 478 31.18 1.71 48.49
CA ARG A 478 31.85 1.60 49.80
C ARG A 478 32.09 0.16 50.29
N LYS A 479 31.33 -0.83 49.79
CA LYS A 479 31.52 -2.26 50.11
C LYS A 479 32.41 -2.98 49.08
N ARG A 480 32.86 -2.28 48.03
CA ARG A 480 33.75 -2.77 46.96
C ARG A 480 34.80 -1.72 46.58
N ILE A 481 35.45 -1.13 47.59
CA ILE A 481 36.43 -0.04 47.41
C ILE A 481 37.63 -0.41 46.52
N GLU A 482 37.95 -1.71 46.41
CA GLU A 482 38.98 -2.25 45.52
C GLU A 482 38.73 -1.95 44.04
N ASP A 483 37.46 -1.71 43.65
CA ASP A 483 37.08 -1.38 42.27
C ASP A 483 37.26 0.12 41.95
N VAL A 484 37.38 0.98 42.96
CA VAL A 484 37.47 2.45 42.80
C VAL A 484 38.65 2.84 41.89
N PRO A 485 39.88 2.33 42.06
CA PRO A 485 41.00 2.59 41.15
C PRO A 485 40.70 2.29 39.68
N LEU A 486 40.04 1.15 39.43
CA LEU A 486 39.76 0.67 38.08
C LEU A 486 38.66 1.53 37.42
N LEU A 487 37.59 1.81 38.18
CA LEU A 487 36.51 2.71 37.77
C LEU A 487 37.05 4.13 37.50
N ALA A 488 37.92 4.64 38.36
CA ALA A 488 38.45 5.98 38.22
C ALA A 488 39.28 6.15 36.94
N ARG A 489 40.10 5.16 36.60
CA ARG A 489 40.87 5.13 35.35
C ARG A 489 39.94 5.03 34.13
N HIS A 490 38.89 4.22 34.22
CA HIS A 490 37.89 4.08 33.16
C HIS A 490 37.19 5.41 32.88
N PHE A 491 36.67 6.09 33.91
CA PHE A 491 36.00 7.38 33.76
C PHE A 491 36.95 8.49 33.31
N LEU A 492 38.20 8.49 33.79
CA LEU A 492 39.23 9.42 33.32
C LEU A 492 39.44 9.28 31.80
N HIS A 493 39.64 8.06 31.31
CA HIS A 493 39.82 7.80 29.88
C HIS A 493 38.62 8.30 29.07
N ARG A 494 37.40 8.01 29.54
CA ARG A 494 36.16 8.43 28.87
C ARG A 494 35.99 9.95 28.85
N ALA A 495 36.25 10.62 29.97
CA ALA A 495 36.20 12.08 30.07
C ALA A 495 37.28 12.75 29.19
N CYS A 496 38.49 12.18 29.10
CA CYS A 496 39.54 12.70 28.22
C CYS A 496 39.14 12.66 26.75
N LEU A 497 38.48 11.57 26.30
CA LEU A 497 37.94 11.47 24.95
C LEU A 497 36.82 12.48 24.72
N LYS A 498 35.87 12.59 25.67
CA LYS A 498 34.71 13.49 25.58
C LYS A 498 35.12 14.96 25.47
N PHE A 499 36.10 15.41 26.25
CA PHE A 499 36.56 16.81 26.26
C PHE A 499 37.80 17.06 25.41
N ASN A 500 38.25 16.07 24.62
CA ASN A 500 39.45 16.14 23.80
C ASN A 500 40.70 16.63 24.58
N LYS A 501 40.88 16.12 25.80
CA LYS A 501 42.02 16.43 26.69
C LYS A 501 42.92 15.18 26.89
N PRO A 502 43.73 14.77 25.90
CA PRO A 502 44.62 13.62 26.04
C PRO A 502 45.75 13.89 27.04
N GLY A 503 46.15 12.86 27.79
CA GLY A 503 47.32 12.90 28.68
C GLY A 503 47.07 13.36 30.11
N VAL A 504 45.82 13.58 30.51
CA VAL A 504 45.46 13.82 31.93
C VAL A 504 45.67 12.53 32.74
N ARG A 505 46.21 12.65 33.96
CA ARG A 505 46.50 11.51 34.84
C ARG A 505 46.02 11.75 36.27
N ILE A 506 45.66 10.68 36.96
CA ILE A 506 45.42 10.67 38.41
C ILE A 506 46.74 10.33 39.11
N PRO A 507 47.31 11.22 39.94
CA PRO A 507 48.47 10.90 40.77
C PRO A 507 48.18 9.73 41.74
N PRO A 508 49.16 8.87 42.07
CA PRO A 508 48.94 7.74 42.99
C PRO A 508 48.36 8.14 44.36
N ALA A 509 48.87 9.21 44.98
CA ALA A 509 48.36 9.72 46.26
C ALA A 509 46.89 10.16 46.18
N GLN A 510 46.48 10.71 45.05
CA GLN A 510 45.11 11.15 44.80
C GLN A 510 44.18 9.95 44.55
N LEU A 511 44.71 8.84 44.05
CA LEU A 511 43.96 7.59 43.87
C LEU A 511 43.69 6.90 45.21
N GLU A 512 44.60 7.00 46.19
CA GLU A 512 44.37 6.54 47.56
C GLU A 512 43.26 7.34 48.25
N LEU A 513 43.22 8.66 48.06
CA LEU A 513 42.15 9.53 48.57
C LEU A 513 40.78 9.10 48.03
N LEU A 514 40.68 8.73 46.74
CA LEU A 514 39.43 8.23 46.16
C LEU A 514 38.96 6.93 46.84
N THR A 515 39.88 6.08 47.32
CA THR A 515 39.53 4.83 48.01
C THR A 515 39.04 5.06 49.45
N LEU A 516 39.47 6.14 50.10
CA LEU A 516 39.08 6.49 51.47
C LEU A 516 37.69 7.16 51.56
N TYR A 517 37.24 7.78 50.47
CA TYR A 517 35.94 8.46 50.45
C TYR A 517 34.76 7.45 50.44
N PRO A 518 33.67 7.70 51.21
CA PRO A 518 32.56 6.75 51.34
C PRO A 518 31.60 6.68 50.14
N TRP A 519 31.67 7.62 49.19
CA TRP A 519 30.85 7.64 47.96
C TRP A 519 29.33 7.47 48.20
N PRO A 520 28.64 8.41 48.89
CA PRO A 520 27.20 8.35 49.10
C PRO A 520 26.38 8.28 47.80
N GLY A 521 26.87 8.87 46.71
CA GLY A 521 26.25 8.78 45.37
C GLY A 521 26.82 7.65 44.49
N ASN A 522 27.58 6.72 45.08
CA ASN A 522 28.16 5.54 44.45
C ASN A 522 28.94 5.87 43.16
N ILE A 523 28.80 5.06 42.11
CA ILE A 523 29.55 5.18 40.86
C ILE A 523 29.21 6.47 40.12
N ARG A 524 27.95 6.92 40.20
CA ARG A 524 27.50 8.18 39.56
C ARG A 524 28.22 9.40 40.14
N GLU A 525 28.43 9.44 41.45
CA GLU A 525 29.22 10.49 42.09
C GLU A 525 30.69 10.43 41.68
N LEU A 526 31.30 9.23 41.70
CA LEU A 526 32.68 9.04 41.26
C LEU A 526 32.90 9.52 39.83
N GLU A 527 31.99 9.17 38.91
CA GLU A 527 32.03 9.65 37.53
C GLU A 527 31.98 11.17 37.46
N ASN A 528 30.98 11.79 38.11
CA ASN A 528 30.79 13.24 38.10
C ASN A 528 32.00 14.00 38.67
N VAL A 529 32.59 13.48 39.75
CA VAL A 529 33.77 14.08 40.38
C VAL A 529 34.97 14.02 39.44
N ILE A 530 35.22 12.88 38.78
CA ILE A 530 36.31 12.75 37.82
C ILE A 530 36.07 13.64 36.59
N GLU A 531 34.86 13.65 36.05
CA GLU A 531 34.49 14.48 34.91
C GLU A 531 34.72 15.96 35.21
N ARG A 532 34.23 16.44 36.37
CA ARG A 532 34.46 17.80 36.86
C ARG A 532 35.95 18.12 36.97
N GLN A 533 36.75 17.22 37.52
CA GLN A 533 38.19 17.46 37.66
C GLN A 533 38.93 17.49 36.32
N VAL A 534 38.49 16.71 35.32
CA VAL A 534 39.04 16.80 33.94
C VAL A 534 38.70 18.15 33.29
N ILE A 535 37.54 18.73 33.60
CA ILE A 535 37.16 20.06 33.11
C ILE A 535 38.04 21.14 33.76
N VAL A 536 38.17 21.12 35.09
CA VAL A 536 38.85 22.16 35.88
C VAL A 536 40.38 22.09 35.76
N THR A 537 40.97 20.90 35.60
CA THR A 537 42.43 20.74 35.58
C THR A 537 43.09 21.54 34.45
N GLN A 538 44.09 22.33 34.83
CA GLN A 538 44.98 23.06 33.93
C GLN A 538 46.32 22.32 33.74
N ASP A 539 46.80 21.65 34.79
CA ASP A 539 48.14 21.03 34.84
C ASP A 539 48.19 19.55 34.41
N ARG A 540 47.13 19.06 33.75
CA ARG A 540 46.98 17.66 33.30
C ARG A 540 47.13 16.62 34.43
N ARG A 541 47.05 17.05 35.69
CA ARG A 541 47.04 16.22 36.90
C ARG A 541 45.73 16.49 37.64
N LEU A 542 45.01 15.43 37.98
CA LEU A 542 43.79 15.56 38.77
C LEU A 542 44.13 15.70 40.26
N CYS A 543 43.38 16.56 40.94
CA CYS A 543 43.46 16.78 42.37
C CYS A 543 42.06 16.67 42.98
N PHE A 544 41.94 16.00 44.12
CA PHE A 544 40.67 15.71 44.79
C PHE A 544 40.66 16.14 46.25
N ASP A 545 41.50 17.12 46.63
CA ASP A 545 41.63 17.58 48.02
C ASP A 545 40.30 18.08 48.61
N ASP A 546 39.37 18.54 47.76
CA ASP A 546 38.01 18.95 48.14
C ASP A 546 37.10 17.79 48.62
N LEU A 547 37.50 16.52 48.42
CA LEU A 547 36.73 15.35 48.87
C LEU A 547 36.97 14.99 50.33
N LEU A 548 37.99 15.54 50.97
CA LEU A 548 38.24 15.33 52.38
C LEU A 548 37.26 16.20 53.20
N PRO A 549 36.60 15.64 54.23
CA PRO A 549 36.15 16.48 55.34
C PRO A 549 37.37 17.23 55.88
N PRO A 550 37.26 18.51 56.30
CA PRO A 550 38.38 19.17 56.95
C PRO A 550 38.75 18.34 58.19
N GLU A 551 39.84 17.59 58.13
CA GLU A 551 40.30 16.86 59.31
C GLU A 551 40.65 17.87 60.41
N PRO A 552 40.33 17.56 61.68
CA PRO A 552 40.76 18.37 62.80
C PRO A 552 42.28 18.31 62.87
N SER A 553 42.92 19.40 62.45
CA SER A 553 44.37 19.58 62.51
C SER A 553 44.91 19.21 63.89
N VAL A 554 45.68 18.13 63.93
CA VAL A 554 46.48 17.73 65.08
C VAL A 554 47.54 18.83 65.30
N PRO A 555 47.69 19.40 66.51
CA PRO A 555 48.58 20.54 66.71
C PRO A 555 50.04 20.07 66.77
N GLY A 556 50.84 20.43 65.77
CA GLY A 556 52.25 20.05 65.73
C GLY A 556 53.12 20.75 64.67
N GLN A 557 53.49 21.99 64.96
CA GLN A 557 54.73 22.67 64.53
C GLN A 557 55.01 22.90 63.04
N VAL A 558 54.72 24.12 62.55
CA VAL A 558 55.75 25.02 62.00
C VAL A 558 55.34 26.49 62.09
N MET A 559 56.07 27.21 62.96
CA MET A 559 56.50 28.61 62.90
C MET A 559 55.56 29.72 62.37
N ALA A 560 55.00 30.47 63.33
CA ALA A 560 54.84 31.93 63.39
C ALA A 560 54.78 32.74 62.09
N GLU A 561 53.62 33.32 61.79
CA GLU A 561 53.38 34.77 61.86
C GLU A 561 51.89 35.12 61.63
N ARG A 562 51.29 35.75 62.65
CA ARG A 562 50.16 36.71 62.65
C ARG A 562 49.06 36.57 61.56
N ASP A 563 47.83 36.25 61.97
CA ASP A 563 46.82 37.27 62.32
C ASP A 563 45.61 36.66 63.04
N LYS A 564 45.04 37.39 63.98
CA LYS A 564 43.94 36.96 64.86
C LYS A 564 42.62 37.53 64.36
N GLY A 565 41.62 36.65 64.20
CA GLY A 565 40.25 36.95 64.62
C GLY A 565 39.21 37.08 63.51
N ALA A 566 38.58 35.97 63.14
CA ALA A 566 37.20 35.94 62.70
C ALA A 566 36.56 34.61 63.15
N GLU A 567 35.73 34.66 64.19
CA GLU A 567 34.87 33.55 64.60
C GLU A 567 33.72 33.36 63.58
N PRO A 568 33.38 32.12 63.18
CA PRO A 568 32.21 31.85 62.34
C PRO A 568 30.90 31.94 63.14
N LEU A 569 29.88 32.52 62.50
CA LEU A 569 28.53 32.72 63.02
C LEU A 569 27.82 31.37 63.25
N ALA A 570 27.41 31.12 64.49
CA ALA A 570 26.51 30.02 64.83
C ALA A 570 25.05 30.37 64.45
N GLU A 571 24.40 29.46 63.74
CA GLU A 571 22.98 29.50 63.36
C GLU A 571 22.06 29.19 64.56
N THR A 572 22.00 30.11 65.53
CA THR A 572 20.90 30.14 66.52
C THR A 572 20.28 31.54 66.56
N PRO A 573 18.94 31.67 66.71
CA PRO A 573 18.29 32.97 66.79
C PRO A 573 18.76 33.72 68.04
N MET A 574 19.40 34.88 67.83
CA MET A 574 19.92 35.74 68.90
C MET A 574 18.79 36.49 69.61
N THR A 575 18.90 36.67 70.94
CA THR A 575 17.97 37.49 71.71
C THR A 575 18.11 38.99 71.41
N GLU A 576 17.03 39.76 71.58
CA GLU A 576 16.99 41.22 71.37
C GLU A 576 18.11 41.96 72.13
N GLN A 577 18.42 41.52 73.36
CA GLN A 577 19.50 42.09 74.17
C GLN A 577 20.88 41.83 73.58
N ALA A 578 21.15 40.61 73.08
CA ALA A 578 22.42 40.26 72.45
C ALA A 578 22.63 41.03 71.14
N LEU A 579 21.56 41.25 70.36
CA LEU A 579 21.60 42.08 69.16
C LEU A 579 21.90 43.55 69.49
N GLN A 580 21.26 44.13 70.51
CA GLN A 580 21.52 45.52 70.92
C GLN A 580 22.96 45.72 71.40
N GLN A 581 23.52 44.73 72.11
CA GLN A 581 24.91 44.81 72.59
C GLN A 581 25.91 44.73 71.44
N ARG A 582 25.69 43.82 70.49
CA ARG A 582 26.54 43.71 69.29
C ARG A 582 26.45 44.96 68.41
N GLN A 583 25.27 45.57 68.30
CA GLN A 583 25.09 46.85 67.61
C GLN A 583 25.82 48.00 68.31
N ARG A 584 25.80 48.06 69.65
CA ARG A 584 26.54 49.04 70.43
C ARG A 584 28.05 48.91 70.23
N ASP A 585 28.57 47.69 70.30
CA ASP A 585 30.00 47.41 70.13
C ASP A 585 30.48 47.73 68.72
N ASN A 586 29.67 47.40 67.71
CA ASN A 586 29.99 47.76 66.33
C ASN A 586 29.97 49.29 66.11
N ALA A 587 29.04 50.00 66.75
CA ALA A 587 29.00 51.46 66.70
C ALA A 587 30.22 52.12 67.37
N LEU A 588 30.72 51.56 68.47
CA LEU A 588 31.95 52.03 69.12
C LEU A 588 33.19 51.81 68.23
N LYS A 589 33.28 50.66 67.57
CA LYS A 589 34.36 50.38 66.60
C LYS A 589 34.33 51.35 65.41
N ALA A 590 33.14 51.63 64.88
CA ALA A 590 32.97 52.60 63.79
C ALA A 590 33.35 54.03 64.23
N LEU A 591 32.95 54.47 65.44
CA LEU A 591 33.34 55.78 65.97
C LEU A 591 34.84 55.91 66.23
N ALA A 592 35.50 54.84 66.67
CA ALA A 592 36.94 54.81 66.84
C ALA A 592 37.67 54.91 65.49
N ALA A 593 37.19 54.19 64.47
CA ALA A 593 37.75 54.23 63.12
C ALA A 593 37.59 55.61 62.45
N THR A 594 36.49 56.33 62.72
CA THR A 594 36.22 57.66 62.15
C THR A 594 36.59 58.82 63.04
N GLN A 595 37.34 58.57 64.13
CA GLN A 595 37.80 59.58 65.09
C GLN A 595 36.66 60.48 65.60
N GLY A 596 35.51 59.89 65.92
CA GLY A 596 34.34 60.61 66.46
C GLY A 596 33.54 61.41 65.44
N LYS A 597 33.76 61.22 64.14
CA LYS A 597 32.94 61.83 63.06
C LYS A 597 31.69 60.99 62.81
N ILE A 598 30.51 61.56 63.07
CA ILE A 598 29.21 60.85 62.97
C ILE A 598 28.65 60.92 61.54
N SER A 599 28.72 62.08 60.87
CA SER A 599 28.06 62.37 59.58
C SER A 599 29.03 62.89 58.50
N GLY A 600 28.63 62.75 57.23
CA GLY A 600 29.40 63.13 56.04
C GLY A 600 30.31 62.01 55.52
N ALA A 601 30.98 62.25 54.38
CA ALA A 601 31.88 61.28 53.75
C ALA A 601 32.95 60.79 54.75
N GLY A 602 33.03 59.47 54.94
CA GLY A 602 33.89 58.80 55.91
C GLY A 602 33.42 58.89 57.36
N GLY A 603 32.13 59.16 57.60
CA GLY A 603 31.52 59.20 58.94
C GLY A 603 31.06 57.82 59.43
N ALA A 604 30.93 57.66 60.75
CA ALA A 604 30.56 56.37 61.36
C ALA A 604 29.18 55.87 60.91
N ALA A 605 28.25 56.77 60.59
CA ALA A 605 26.92 56.39 60.10
C ALA A 605 26.98 55.78 58.68
N GLU A 606 27.87 56.28 57.83
CA GLU A 606 28.09 55.77 56.48
C GLU A 606 28.75 54.38 56.51
N LEU A 607 29.77 54.20 57.35
CA LEU A 607 30.42 52.89 57.53
C LEU A 607 29.47 51.81 58.08
N LEU A 608 28.49 52.22 58.88
CA LEU A 608 27.47 51.33 59.43
C LEU A 608 26.23 51.19 58.54
N GLY A 609 26.15 51.90 57.41
CA GLY A 609 25.03 51.85 56.48
C GLY A 609 23.70 52.38 57.04
N ILE A 610 23.73 53.29 58.03
CA ILE A 610 22.53 53.86 58.67
C ILE A 610 22.47 55.37 58.56
N LYS A 611 21.27 55.96 58.64
CA LYS A 611 21.11 57.43 58.61
C LYS A 611 21.84 58.08 59.81
N PRO A 612 22.54 59.22 59.62
CA PRO A 612 23.25 59.88 60.71
C PRO A 612 22.37 60.25 61.92
N THR A 613 21.10 60.58 61.67
CA THR A 613 20.10 60.86 62.72
C THR A 613 19.78 59.61 63.56
N THR A 614 19.73 58.43 62.93
CA THR A 614 19.52 57.14 63.61
C THR A 614 20.72 56.75 64.47
N LEU A 615 21.94 56.94 63.96
CA LEU A 615 23.15 56.71 64.76
C LEU A 615 23.23 57.67 65.95
N ALA A 616 22.94 58.96 65.75
CA ALA A 616 22.94 59.96 66.82
C ALA A 616 21.94 59.62 67.94
N SER A 617 20.71 59.22 67.59
CA SER A 617 19.70 58.78 68.56
C SER A 617 20.13 57.53 69.33
N ARG A 618 20.74 56.54 68.67
CA ARG A 618 21.26 55.33 69.33
C ARG A 618 22.41 55.64 70.29
N LEU A 619 23.34 56.50 69.91
CA LEU A 619 24.45 56.92 70.76
C LEU A 619 23.97 57.67 72.01
N GLN A 620 22.97 58.54 71.87
CA GLN A 620 22.34 59.21 73.00
C GLN A 620 21.65 58.21 73.95
N LYS A 621 20.92 57.23 73.40
CA LYS A 621 20.28 56.15 74.18
C LYS A 621 21.30 55.27 74.92
N TRP A 622 22.49 55.07 74.35
CA TRP A 622 23.58 54.30 74.95
C TRP A 622 24.55 55.12 75.81
N GLY A 623 24.33 56.44 75.95
CA GLY A 623 25.15 57.35 76.75
C GLY A 623 26.58 57.55 76.21
N ILE A 624 26.79 57.43 74.89
CA ILE A 624 28.11 57.52 74.26
C ILE A 624 28.31 58.93 73.68
N ASP A 625 29.33 59.66 74.15
CA ASP A 625 29.73 60.96 73.57
C ASP A 625 30.78 60.79 72.46
N PRO A 626 30.46 61.10 71.19
CA PRO A 626 31.37 61.00 70.05
C PRO A 626 32.64 61.84 70.19
N ARG A 627 32.63 62.90 71.01
CA ARG A 627 33.78 63.79 71.21
C ARG A 627 34.94 63.12 71.94
N GLN A 628 34.68 62.02 72.66
CA GLN A 628 35.71 61.24 73.34
C GLN A 628 36.68 60.56 72.36
N PHE A 629 36.28 60.38 71.09
CA PHE A 629 37.05 59.71 70.06
C PHE A 629 37.82 60.67 69.14
N LYS A 630 37.76 61.99 69.37
CA LYS A 630 38.58 62.99 68.65
C LYS A 630 39.95 63.17 69.31
N ARG A 631 41.03 62.89 68.58
CA ARG A 631 42.41 63.01 69.06
C ARG A 631 42.79 64.51 69.21
N ARG A 632 43.23 64.94 70.40
CA ARG A 632 43.79 66.29 70.63
C ARG A 632 45.18 66.41 70.01
N GLU A 633 45.37 67.33 69.05
CA GLU A 633 46.70 67.65 68.49
C GLU A 633 47.58 68.37 69.54
N ARG A 634 48.78 67.83 69.81
CA ARG A 634 49.87 68.53 70.53
C ARG A 634 50.79 69.18 69.48
N LYS A 635 50.96 70.52 69.55
CA LYS A 635 51.88 71.33 68.72
C LYS A 635 53.35 70.85 68.83
N LYS A 636 54.06 70.74 67.70
CA LYS A 636 55.52 70.54 67.58
C LYS A 636 56.30 71.85 67.82
N PRO A 637 57.49 71.83 68.46
CA PRO A 637 58.44 72.95 68.47
C PRO A 637 59.38 72.92 67.22
N PRO A 638 60.04 74.03 66.86
CA PRO A 638 60.79 74.15 65.61
C PRO A 638 62.21 73.58 65.74
N THR A 639 62.77 73.04 64.65
CA THR A 639 64.20 72.71 64.53
C THR A 639 64.77 73.30 63.25
N ASN A 640 65.93 73.94 63.44
CA ASN A 640 66.71 74.75 62.50
C ASN A 640 67.19 73.98 61.26
N GLY A 641 67.26 74.72 60.15
CA GLY A 641 67.97 74.34 58.93
C GLY A 641 69.49 74.52 59.04
N ALA A 642 70.19 73.76 58.20
CA ALA A 642 71.63 73.71 58.04
C ALA A 642 72.26 75.01 57.51
N LEU A 643 73.54 75.20 57.82
CA LEU A 643 74.52 75.88 56.97
C LEU A 643 75.83 75.08 57.01
N ASP A 644 76.33 74.81 55.80
CA ASP A 644 77.59 74.21 55.30
C ASP A 644 77.98 72.78 55.70
#